data_AF-Q54T82-F1
#
_entry.id   AF-Q54T82-F1
#
_cell.length_a   1.000
_cell.length_b   1.000
_cell.length_c   1.000
_cell.angle_alpha   90.00
_cell.angle_beta   90.00
_cell.angle_gamma   90.00
#
_symmetry.space_group_name_H-M   'P 1'
#
loop_
_entity.id
_entity.type
_entity.pdbx_description
1 polymer ?
#
loop_
_entity_poly.entity_id
_entity_poly.type
_entity_poly.pdbx_seq_one_letter_code
_entity_poly.pdbx_strand_id
1 'polypeptide(L)'
;MNKKFIFILLIVFICFLNISQSIRINNNKNNNINNNYNNNNNNNIQTKEKRERNLIKFKEIEKIRKFLGNVESLTTIPLVSNEKIILEKLYSDWNGKDWDDNTNWLNGDPCMNQWYGIECNSFDGGITNNVISIKMSLNNIVGEMSTEIKNLVHLQTLDISNNGFYGEIPIGIFQQMNNLSYISLNENEFQGDLEWASYLPDSIVTLWIAMNQFQGTIPTFFSKYPILDLLFLEENLLIGTIPPEVGDLKKIKLLDFGLNTITGTLPSSIGNLSYLEQFWLYDNQLEGSIPLTMGNLQNLKLFEVTRNQLGGDLSGVFLNNPNLKSLRFSGNSFYGDLDWICQLDGLRDVHFDINRFESLPNCLGKAPLQMNELLLADNLISGTIPSSIGNMIGIEYINLARNNLTGTIPSSFNNFSNLNRIDISSNKFNCSLSEILDPIKHQTHLTIISAQYNEIHGEFFENMVWDGVQQIELLTKIFIINLSHNKLSGPIPEYLSWMPNLNDLDLSYNNLSGTVPNQLSFLSTMYLENNPFLGSSDGSLPLFMEPSVIFIHKDTESYACPSIIGKGFDIRISLDSTYYNNSFCLCDYNYRGVNGSCKICPQDSYCPGGGNDILIPSGYYPMPSNENPEYLLKCIISNFGYTSCNPDSSYNYTCQDGYQGRLCSKCVDGYFHKGTECSVCPTGPQSIVIFIVVVVVFIALFLFFVMTDPKRSLPSSTRKTVMYYYQVFNLLLSKLSPWPSFFSIFYSGSSWLNFSFGFLCINNLSRWPNLFIVMICLPFAFLVISIVFIASMQLFHYVKSSLNGVDYIFNKKLIYSGVRVNLLALNFLYLPLCIYIFQNYPCTKDQVTGESFMSFFPWQECGDNSTHNRIMRLTIAFTIIYVIGIPLLFAILLFYNRKRLDNPMILTMIGSIYIDYRKSVYWYELVALGRRFFMAVSLALIDPKSSFSIFVVLLVIGSSIISQIIFKPYVYRISNYSETIGNSVLLFSYVCILILSSLATTKLYDSQGIEIILSVVVVVYTVLLLLLFLFSLKYFLPKKWQTVIDYHIIKFITWVRITSNNLISDIKDINSIDGDDSFETTKEPIFERTVSNNLNVLGSFELKRRNSQINSNCNNNNNNNNNNNNNNNNNNNNNNNNINNNIISAKQLDCNNNNNNYNGEKITPGDGQDCLISLSIDNSGTNFNHNNDNNNNDDNNDNNINNNEEFNKNN
;
A
#
# COMPACT_ATOMS: atom_id res chain seq x y z
N MET A 1 -6.37 17.78 -0.02
CA MET A 1 -6.81 17.27 1.31
C MET A 1 -6.11 15.97 1.73
N ASN A 2 -5.68 15.10 0.81
CA ASN A 2 -4.95 13.86 1.09
C ASN A 2 -3.71 14.01 2.00
N LYS A 3 -2.96 15.13 1.92
CA LYS A 3 -1.81 15.38 2.83
C LYS A 3 -2.22 15.60 4.30
N LYS A 4 -3.39 16.18 4.59
CA LYS A 4 -3.85 16.38 5.99
C LYS A 4 -4.27 15.06 6.64
N PHE A 5 -4.74 14.08 5.88
CA PHE A 5 -5.16 12.78 6.41
C PHE A 5 -3.98 11.88 6.78
N ILE A 6 -2.94 11.84 5.92
CA ILE A 6 -1.67 11.15 6.21
C ILE A 6 -1.01 11.76 7.45
N PHE A 7 -1.06 13.08 7.60
CA PHE A 7 -0.51 13.77 8.76
C PHE A 7 -1.20 13.39 10.08
N ILE A 8 -2.52 13.18 10.08
CA ILE A 8 -3.25 12.72 11.28
C ILE A 8 -2.87 11.28 11.64
N LEU A 9 -2.73 10.38 10.64
CA LEU A 9 -2.26 9.00 10.86
C LEU A 9 -0.83 8.96 11.42
N LEU A 10 0.06 9.83 10.92
CA LEU A 10 1.44 9.95 11.39
C LEU A 10 1.51 10.52 12.81
N ILE A 11 0.69 11.51 13.17
CA ILE A 11 0.61 12.04 14.54
C ILE A 11 0.13 10.95 15.51
N VAL A 12 -0.85 10.12 15.14
CA VAL A 12 -1.31 9.02 15.99
C VAL A 12 -0.19 7.99 16.20
N PHE A 13 0.59 7.70 15.16
CA PHE A 13 1.73 6.78 15.21
C PHE A 13 2.88 7.34 16.09
N ILE A 14 3.20 8.63 15.96
CA ILE A 14 4.22 9.31 16.77
C ILE A 14 3.78 9.46 18.23
N CYS A 15 2.51 9.74 18.51
CA CYS A 15 1.98 9.77 19.88
C CYS A 15 2.07 8.38 20.53
N PHE A 16 1.85 7.29 19.78
CA PHE A 16 2.04 5.93 20.28
C PHE A 16 3.51 5.62 20.60
N LEU A 17 4.44 6.11 19.79
CA LEU A 17 5.88 5.96 20.02
C LEU A 17 6.36 6.82 21.20
N ASN A 18 5.87 8.04 21.37
CA ASN A 18 6.28 8.93 22.47
C ASN A 18 5.71 8.55 23.84
N ILE A 19 4.51 7.96 23.90
CA ILE A 19 3.97 7.38 25.16
C ILE A 19 4.80 6.15 25.58
N SER A 20 5.46 5.47 24.63
CA SER A 20 6.41 4.39 24.95
C SER A 20 7.75 4.90 25.50
N GLN A 21 8.13 6.15 25.20
CA GLN A 21 9.41 6.74 25.63
C GLN A 21 9.30 7.56 26.93
N SER A 22 8.16 8.19 27.25
CA SER A 22 8.05 9.04 28.45
C SER A 22 7.80 8.30 29.78
N ILE A 23 7.58 6.97 29.75
CA ILE A 23 7.48 6.13 30.96
C ILE A 23 8.87 5.64 31.42
N ARG A 24 9.94 6.08 30.75
CA ARG A 24 11.35 5.74 31.03
C ARG A 24 12.03 6.61 32.10
N ILE A 25 11.33 7.56 32.74
CA ILE A 25 11.92 8.46 33.74
C ILE A 25 11.06 8.48 35.02
N ASN A 26 11.20 7.47 35.88
CA ASN A 26 11.16 7.72 37.33
C ASN A 26 11.58 6.49 38.15
N ASN A 27 12.69 6.70 38.87
CA ASN A 27 13.02 6.11 40.16
C ASN A 27 13.26 4.60 40.23
N ASN A 28 14.49 4.25 39.82
CA ASN A 28 15.44 3.55 40.68
C ASN A 28 15.17 3.77 42.17
N LYS A 29 14.64 2.75 42.86
CA LYS A 29 14.84 2.45 44.28
C LYS A 29 13.93 1.28 44.65
N ASN A 30 14.49 0.07 44.64
CA ASN A 30 14.47 -0.78 45.84
C ASN A 30 15.25 -2.06 45.59
N ASN A 31 16.45 -2.03 46.17
CA ASN A 31 17.34 -3.14 46.45
C ASN A 31 16.65 -4.36 47.07
N ASN A 32 17.28 -5.50 46.81
CA ASN A 32 17.56 -6.59 47.76
C ASN A 32 16.39 -7.22 48.51
N ILE A 33 15.84 -8.30 47.98
CA ILE A 33 15.42 -9.49 48.76
C ILE A 33 15.75 -10.73 47.91
N ASN A 34 16.97 -11.24 48.05
CA ASN A 34 17.28 -12.47 48.80
C ASN A 34 16.75 -13.77 48.18
N ASN A 35 17.69 -14.50 47.59
CA ASN A 35 18.26 -15.73 48.13
C ASN A 35 17.31 -16.76 48.75
N ASN A 36 17.64 -18.01 48.39
CA ASN A 36 17.24 -19.29 48.96
C ASN A 36 15.96 -19.88 48.38
N TYR A 37 16.12 -20.85 47.48
CA TYR A 37 15.73 -22.23 47.84
C TYR A 37 16.49 -23.25 46.97
N ASN A 38 17.61 -23.72 47.55
CA ASN A 38 18.07 -25.10 47.65
C ASN A 38 17.90 -26.08 46.47
N ASN A 39 19.06 -26.55 46.00
CA ASN A 39 19.57 -27.90 46.26
C ASN A 39 18.53 -29.00 46.45
N ASN A 40 18.35 -29.81 45.41
CA ASN A 40 18.64 -31.26 45.42
C ASN A 40 17.96 -31.90 44.22
N ASN A 41 18.76 -32.39 43.25
CA ASN A 41 18.54 -33.69 42.61
C ASN A 41 19.69 -34.05 41.65
N ASN A 42 20.62 -34.82 42.21
CA ASN A 42 21.09 -36.12 41.73
C ASN A 42 21.61 -36.27 40.29
N ASN A 43 22.95 -36.35 40.22
CA ASN A 43 23.72 -37.49 39.72
C ASN A 43 22.87 -38.74 39.38
N ASN A 44 22.68 -39.03 38.09
CA ASN A 44 22.62 -40.38 37.50
C ASN A 44 22.25 -40.33 36.00
N ILE A 45 23.13 -39.82 35.13
CA ILE A 45 22.95 -39.95 33.66
C ILE A 45 24.22 -40.40 32.90
N GLN A 46 25.39 -40.53 33.54
CA GLN A 46 26.65 -40.72 32.79
C GLN A 46 27.04 -42.16 32.36
N THR A 47 26.17 -43.18 32.41
CA THR A 47 26.59 -44.57 32.07
C THR A 47 25.85 -45.26 30.93
N LYS A 48 24.93 -44.60 30.20
CA LYS A 48 24.21 -45.27 29.07
C LYS A 48 24.57 -44.82 27.65
N GLU A 49 25.03 -43.60 27.43
CA GLU A 49 25.26 -43.10 26.05
C GLU A 49 26.66 -43.39 25.47
N LYS A 50 27.58 -43.94 26.28
CA LYS A 50 28.94 -44.29 25.82
C LYS A 50 29.02 -45.66 25.13
N ARG A 51 27.97 -46.50 25.23
CA ARG A 51 27.95 -47.85 24.64
C ARG A 51 27.33 -47.92 23.25
N GLU A 52 26.49 -46.97 22.84
CA GLU A 52 25.81 -47.03 21.54
C GLU A 52 26.59 -46.33 20.40
N ARG A 53 27.43 -45.33 20.71
CA ARG A 53 28.22 -44.62 19.68
C ARG A 53 29.37 -45.43 19.07
N ASN A 54 29.85 -46.47 19.74
CA ASN A 54 30.96 -47.29 19.24
C ASN A 54 30.53 -48.42 18.28
N LEU A 55 29.23 -48.75 18.21
CA LEU A 55 28.74 -49.84 17.34
C LEU A 55 28.35 -49.40 15.93
N ILE A 56 28.13 -48.10 15.69
CA ILE A 56 27.72 -47.57 14.38
C ILE A 56 28.95 -47.23 13.52
N LYS A 57 30.03 -46.72 14.12
CA LYS A 57 31.27 -46.36 13.39
C LYS A 57 32.00 -47.56 12.77
N PHE A 58 31.80 -48.77 13.27
CA PHE A 58 32.45 -49.97 12.72
C PHE A 58 31.77 -50.54 11.45
N LYS A 59 30.50 -50.21 11.18
CA LYS A 59 29.77 -50.79 10.03
C LYS A 59 29.86 -50.00 8.73
N GLU A 60 30.26 -48.72 8.75
CA GLU A 60 30.41 -47.91 7.53
C GLU A 60 31.79 -48.02 6.88
N ILE A 61 32.84 -48.22 7.69
CA ILE A 61 34.23 -48.32 7.19
C ILE A 61 34.44 -49.59 6.34
N GLU A 62 33.68 -50.66 6.57
CA GLU A 62 33.72 -51.88 5.77
C GLU A 62 33.00 -51.77 4.41
N LYS A 63 31.99 -50.88 4.29
CA LYS A 63 31.27 -50.66 3.02
C LYS A 63 32.10 -49.84 2.03
N ILE A 64 32.88 -48.88 2.53
CA ILE A 64 33.67 -47.95 1.69
C ILE A 64 34.90 -48.66 1.10
N ARG A 65 35.52 -49.61 1.81
CA ARG A 65 36.65 -50.39 1.29
C ARG A 65 36.31 -51.29 0.09
N LYS A 66 35.05 -51.69 -0.07
CA LYS A 66 34.62 -52.54 -1.20
C LYS A 66 34.37 -51.78 -2.49
N PHE A 67 34.24 -50.45 -2.43
CA PHE A 67 33.89 -49.63 -3.60
C PHE A 67 35.09 -48.95 -4.27
N LEU A 68 36.24 -48.88 -3.61
CA LEU A 68 37.42 -48.12 -4.08
C LEU A 68 38.51 -48.98 -4.75
N GLY A 69 38.10 -50.03 -5.46
CA GLY A 69 39.02 -50.88 -6.22
C GLY A 69 38.42 -51.26 -7.56
N ASN A 70 38.28 -50.30 -8.48
CA ASN A 70 38.57 -50.50 -9.89
C ASN A 70 38.62 -49.16 -10.63
N VAL A 71 39.70 -49.03 -11.38
CA VAL A 71 40.34 -47.83 -11.92
C VAL A 71 39.86 -47.56 -13.35
N GLU A 72 39.78 -46.27 -13.68
CA GLU A 72 39.87 -45.64 -15.01
C GLU A 72 38.85 -45.97 -16.12
N SER A 73 37.96 -45.01 -16.40
CA SER A 73 37.74 -44.51 -17.76
C SER A 73 37.22 -43.06 -17.73
N LEU A 74 37.90 -42.19 -18.48
CA LEU A 74 37.77 -40.74 -18.54
C LEU A 74 36.38 -40.22 -18.91
N THR A 75 35.93 -39.15 -18.24
CA THR A 75 35.39 -37.94 -18.89
C THR A 75 35.61 -36.75 -17.95
N THR A 76 36.28 -35.73 -18.47
CA THR A 76 36.60 -34.45 -17.82
C THR A 76 35.39 -33.83 -17.14
N ILE A 77 35.45 -33.68 -15.81
CA ILE A 77 34.51 -32.83 -15.07
C ILE A 77 34.84 -31.38 -15.46
N PRO A 78 33.91 -30.63 -16.09
CA PRO A 78 34.16 -29.23 -16.34
C PRO A 78 34.25 -28.54 -14.97
N LEU A 79 35.39 -27.89 -14.71
CA LEU A 79 35.54 -26.98 -13.59
C LEU A 79 34.39 -25.97 -13.66
N VAL A 80 33.47 -26.05 -12.70
CA VAL A 80 32.38 -25.09 -12.54
C VAL A 80 33.03 -23.72 -12.30
N SER A 81 32.74 -22.76 -13.18
CA SER A 81 33.20 -21.38 -13.02
C SER A 81 32.64 -20.79 -11.71
N ASN A 82 33.47 -20.07 -10.95
CA ASN A 82 33.01 -19.44 -9.69
C ASN A 82 31.81 -18.49 -9.93
N GLU A 83 31.75 -17.84 -11.09
CA GLU A 83 30.67 -16.94 -11.48
C GLU A 83 29.33 -17.65 -11.70
N LYS A 84 29.34 -18.92 -12.16
CA LYS A 84 28.10 -19.71 -12.24
C LYS A 84 27.43 -19.85 -10.88
N ILE A 85 28.18 -20.15 -9.82
CA ILE A 85 27.63 -20.32 -8.47
C ILE A 85 27.00 -19.02 -7.97
N ILE A 86 27.60 -17.87 -8.32
CA ILE A 86 27.07 -16.55 -8.00
C ILE A 86 25.74 -16.31 -8.73
N LEU A 87 25.66 -16.60 -10.04
CA LEU A 87 24.42 -16.48 -10.80
C LEU A 87 23.31 -17.43 -10.29
N GLU A 88 23.62 -18.68 -9.95
CA GLU A 88 22.65 -19.60 -9.34
C GLU A 88 22.10 -19.07 -8.00
N LYS A 89 22.95 -18.35 -7.25
CA LYS A 89 22.55 -17.70 -6.01
C LYS A 89 21.65 -16.48 -6.26
N LEU A 90 21.97 -15.64 -7.25
CA LEU A 90 21.10 -14.54 -7.70
C LEU A 90 19.72 -15.07 -8.14
N TYR A 91 19.69 -16.16 -8.92
CA TYR A 91 18.46 -16.83 -9.32
C TYR A 91 17.62 -17.26 -8.11
N SER A 92 18.25 -17.78 -7.05
CA SER A 92 17.54 -18.13 -5.82
C SER A 92 17.06 -16.91 -5.03
N ASP A 93 17.84 -15.83 -4.96
CA ASP A 93 17.53 -14.65 -4.15
C ASP A 93 16.42 -13.80 -4.78
N TRP A 94 16.35 -13.79 -6.11
CA TRP A 94 15.41 -13.02 -6.92
C TRP A 94 14.19 -13.83 -7.39
N ASN A 95 13.95 -15.00 -6.79
CA ASN A 95 12.84 -15.91 -7.11
C ASN A 95 12.76 -16.33 -8.60
N GLY A 96 13.88 -16.73 -9.20
CA GLY A 96 13.99 -17.00 -10.65
C GLY A 96 13.05 -18.03 -11.27
N LYS A 97 12.39 -18.85 -10.44
CA LYS A 97 11.32 -19.75 -10.88
C LYS A 97 10.06 -19.00 -11.36
N ASP A 98 9.86 -17.75 -10.91
CA ASP A 98 8.65 -16.95 -11.13
C ASP A 98 8.88 -15.83 -12.17
N TRP A 99 10.08 -15.77 -12.78
CA TRP A 99 10.39 -14.83 -13.87
C TRP A 99 9.63 -15.18 -15.15
N ASP A 100 9.36 -14.18 -15.98
CA ASP A 100 8.69 -14.37 -17.28
C ASP A 100 9.56 -15.17 -18.27
N ASP A 101 10.87 -14.91 -18.28
CA ASP A 101 11.88 -15.65 -19.01
C ASP A 101 13.06 -16.04 -18.10
N ASN A 102 13.16 -17.34 -17.81
CA ASN A 102 14.29 -17.96 -17.12
C ASN A 102 15.01 -18.99 -17.99
N THR A 103 14.98 -18.81 -19.31
CA THR A 103 15.52 -19.78 -20.27
C THR A 103 16.98 -20.14 -19.99
N ASN A 104 17.25 -21.45 -19.96
CA ASN A 104 18.55 -22.09 -19.70
C ASN A 104 19.16 -21.88 -18.31
N TRP A 105 18.59 -21.05 -17.44
CA TRP A 105 19.09 -20.89 -16.07
C TRP A 105 19.12 -22.23 -15.33
N LEU A 106 20.16 -22.43 -14.51
CA LEU A 106 20.50 -23.70 -13.82
C LEU A 106 20.92 -24.86 -14.74
N ASN A 107 20.83 -24.73 -16.07
CA ASN A 107 21.22 -25.76 -17.02
C ASN A 107 22.59 -25.44 -17.66
N GLY A 108 23.59 -26.27 -17.39
CA GLY A 108 24.92 -26.11 -18.00
C GLY A 108 25.72 -24.92 -17.47
N ASP A 109 26.65 -24.38 -18.27
CA ASP A 109 27.46 -23.20 -17.93
C ASP A 109 26.81 -21.93 -18.53
N PRO A 110 26.70 -20.81 -17.79
CA PRO A 110 26.00 -19.61 -18.25
C PRO A 110 26.48 -19.09 -19.62
N CYS A 111 27.80 -19.18 -19.88
CA CYS A 111 28.40 -18.67 -21.10
C CYS A 111 28.29 -19.66 -22.27
N MET A 112 28.32 -20.97 -22.01
CA MET A 112 28.18 -22.01 -23.05
C MET A 112 26.73 -22.28 -23.42
N ASN A 113 25.81 -22.15 -22.46
CA ASN A 113 24.41 -22.52 -22.59
C ASN A 113 23.47 -21.33 -22.78
N GLN A 114 24.00 -20.13 -23.01
CA GLN A 114 23.23 -18.92 -23.33
C GLN A 114 22.10 -18.70 -22.32
N TRP A 115 22.44 -18.51 -21.05
CA TRP A 115 21.45 -18.15 -20.04
C TRP A 115 20.80 -16.82 -20.42
N TYR A 116 19.47 -16.77 -20.33
CA TYR A 116 18.73 -15.56 -20.70
C TYR A 116 19.27 -14.35 -19.94
N GLY A 117 19.55 -13.27 -20.68
CA GLY A 117 20.08 -12.03 -20.13
C GLY A 117 21.57 -12.03 -19.78
N ILE A 118 22.32 -13.12 -19.98
CA ILE A 118 23.75 -13.19 -19.65
C ILE A 118 24.61 -13.12 -20.93
N GLU A 119 25.53 -12.15 -20.99
CA GLU A 119 26.58 -12.10 -22.03
C GLU A 119 27.96 -12.27 -21.38
N CYS A 120 28.81 -13.07 -22.02
CA CYS A 120 30.19 -13.33 -21.59
C CYS A 120 31.18 -12.85 -22.64
N ASN A 121 32.44 -12.64 -22.23
CA ASN A 121 33.52 -12.31 -23.17
C ASN A 121 33.75 -13.41 -24.22
N SER A 122 34.22 -13.04 -25.42
CA SER A 122 34.51 -14.00 -26.48
C SER A 122 35.67 -14.94 -26.12
N PHE A 123 35.57 -16.20 -26.51
CA PHE A 123 36.62 -17.22 -26.37
C PHE A 123 37.91 -16.84 -27.12
N ASP A 124 38.84 -16.15 -26.46
CA ASP A 124 40.22 -16.02 -26.93
C ASP A 124 41.06 -17.20 -26.44
N GLY A 125 40.84 -18.39 -27.00
CA GLY A 125 41.77 -19.53 -26.96
C GLY A 125 42.24 -20.06 -25.58
N GLY A 126 41.76 -19.50 -24.46
CA GLY A 126 42.18 -19.80 -23.10
C GLY A 126 41.00 -19.67 -22.13
N ILE A 127 40.46 -20.83 -21.73
CA ILE A 127 39.62 -21.28 -20.60
C ILE A 127 38.79 -20.29 -19.71
N THR A 128 38.99 -18.97 -19.68
CA THR A 128 38.20 -18.06 -18.81
C THR A 128 37.08 -17.35 -19.58
N ASN A 129 35.86 -17.89 -19.51
CA ASN A 129 34.64 -17.18 -19.87
C ASN A 129 34.11 -16.45 -18.64
N ASN A 130 34.22 -15.13 -18.64
CA ASN A 130 33.72 -14.28 -17.56
C ASN A 130 32.45 -13.57 -18.02
N VAL A 131 31.49 -13.43 -17.09
CA VAL A 131 30.24 -12.70 -17.29
C VAL A 131 30.54 -11.21 -17.35
N ILE A 132 30.19 -10.58 -18.47
CA ILE A 132 30.41 -9.15 -18.72
C ILE A 132 29.11 -8.36 -18.80
N SER A 133 27.98 -8.98 -19.11
CA SER A 133 26.68 -8.31 -19.13
C SER A 133 25.60 -9.14 -18.47
N ILE A 134 24.78 -8.44 -17.68
CA ILE A 134 23.50 -8.92 -17.17
C ILE A 134 22.43 -7.94 -17.67
N LYS A 135 21.47 -8.43 -18.47
CA LYS A 135 20.31 -7.69 -18.98
C LYS A 135 19.05 -8.49 -18.72
N MET A 136 18.36 -8.18 -17.64
CA MET A 136 17.13 -8.85 -17.21
C MET A 136 15.99 -7.86 -17.04
N SER A 137 15.93 -6.85 -17.92
CA SER A 137 14.83 -5.88 -17.92
C SER A 137 13.49 -6.55 -18.21
N LEU A 138 12.38 -6.04 -17.65
CA LEU A 138 11.02 -6.53 -17.95
C LEU A 138 10.85 -8.04 -17.70
N ASN A 139 11.32 -8.55 -16.56
CA ASN A 139 11.33 -9.99 -16.29
C ASN A 139 10.59 -10.39 -15.01
N ASN A 140 9.74 -9.50 -14.49
CA ASN A 140 8.91 -9.70 -13.30
C ASN A 140 9.73 -10.13 -12.07
N ILE A 141 10.95 -9.60 -11.93
CA ILE A 141 11.85 -9.96 -10.83
C ILE A 141 11.41 -9.23 -9.57
N VAL A 142 11.19 -9.95 -8.46
CA VAL A 142 10.79 -9.36 -7.17
C VAL A 142 11.74 -9.80 -6.07
N GLY A 143 12.36 -8.83 -5.40
CA GLY A 143 13.30 -9.07 -4.31
C GLY A 143 14.18 -7.86 -3.99
N GLU A 144 15.04 -7.99 -2.99
CA GLU A 144 16.05 -6.98 -2.68
C GLU A 144 17.32 -7.20 -3.55
N MET A 145 18.12 -6.15 -3.70
CA MET A 145 19.42 -6.25 -4.38
C MET A 145 20.33 -7.26 -3.65
N SER A 146 20.71 -8.36 -4.31
CA SER A 146 21.52 -9.40 -3.68
C SER A 146 22.98 -8.97 -3.58
N THR A 147 23.54 -9.03 -2.37
CA THR A 147 24.94 -8.66 -2.10
C THR A 147 25.97 -9.57 -2.78
N GLU A 148 25.57 -10.71 -3.32
CA GLU A 148 26.44 -11.64 -4.05
C GLU A 148 26.89 -11.10 -5.41
N ILE A 149 26.12 -10.16 -5.98
CA ILE A 149 26.44 -9.57 -7.29
C ILE A 149 27.82 -8.91 -7.29
N LYS A 150 28.29 -8.39 -6.14
CA LYS A 150 29.61 -7.75 -5.97
C LYS A 150 30.79 -8.63 -6.40
N ASN A 151 30.60 -9.95 -6.39
CA ASN A 151 31.64 -10.92 -6.74
C ASN A 151 31.79 -11.11 -8.27
N LEU A 152 30.89 -10.54 -9.09
CA LEU A 152 31.00 -10.51 -10.55
C LEU A 152 31.95 -9.38 -11.00
N VAL A 153 33.23 -9.53 -10.64
CA VAL A 153 34.26 -8.48 -10.80
C VAL A 153 34.53 -8.08 -12.26
N HIS A 154 34.14 -8.91 -13.23
CA HIS A 154 34.31 -8.66 -14.67
C HIS A 154 33.12 -7.95 -15.33
N LEU A 155 32.04 -7.70 -14.58
CA LEU A 155 30.80 -7.13 -15.11
C LEU A 155 31.05 -5.72 -15.68
N GLN A 156 30.54 -5.48 -16.87
CA GLN A 156 30.63 -4.22 -17.63
C GLN A 156 29.27 -3.54 -17.74
N THR A 157 28.19 -4.32 -17.87
CA THR A 157 26.83 -3.84 -18.05
C THR A 157 25.87 -4.57 -17.11
N LEU A 158 25.13 -3.81 -16.31
CA LEU A 158 24.05 -4.29 -15.47
C LEU A 158 22.76 -3.54 -15.84
N ASP A 159 21.77 -4.26 -16.34
CA ASP A 159 20.43 -3.77 -16.60
C ASP A 159 19.41 -4.72 -15.95
N ILE A 160 18.77 -4.22 -14.90
CA ILE A 160 17.68 -4.90 -14.19
C ILE A 160 16.44 -4.00 -14.13
N SER A 161 16.31 -3.11 -15.09
CA SER A 161 15.22 -2.13 -15.16
C SER A 161 13.84 -2.77 -15.32
N ASN A 162 12.79 -2.05 -14.97
CA ASN A 162 11.40 -2.47 -15.18
C ASN A 162 11.08 -3.83 -14.53
N ASN A 163 11.29 -3.88 -13.21
CA ASN A 163 11.07 -5.04 -12.36
C ASN A 163 10.45 -4.58 -11.02
N GLY A 164 10.28 -5.50 -10.07
CA GLY A 164 9.81 -5.24 -8.71
C GLY A 164 10.92 -5.28 -7.66
N PHE A 165 12.12 -4.79 -7.98
CA PHE A 165 13.18 -4.70 -6.98
C PHE A 165 12.84 -3.65 -5.92
N TYR A 166 13.01 -3.98 -4.65
CA TYR A 166 12.71 -3.07 -3.53
C TYR A 166 13.85 -3.01 -2.50
N GLY A 167 13.72 -2.12 -1.53
CA GLY A 167 14.73 -1.94 -0.47
C GLY A 167 15.86 -0.99 -0.86
N GLU A 168 16.87 -0.87 0.01
CA GLU A 168 18.02 0.01 -0.22
C GLU A 168 19.13 -0.72 -0.97
N ILE A 169 19.87 0.00 -1.83
CA ILE A 169 21.05 -0.54 -2.49
C ILE A 169 22.21 -0.60 -1.48
N PRO A 170 22.79 -1.79 -1.22
CA PRO A 170 23.91 -1.91 -0.30
C PRO A 170 25.12 -1.07 -0.70
N ILE A 171 25.72 -0.37 0.26
CA ILE A 171 26.90 0.46 0.06
C ILE A 171 28.08 -0.40 -0.42
N GLY A 172 28.82 0.08 -1.43
CA GLY A 172 30.01 -0.59 -1.96
C GLY A 172 29.73 -1.83 -2.82
N ILE A 173 28.46 -2.11 -3.17
CA ILE A 173 28.08 -3.30 -3.92
C ILE A 173 28.72 -3.40 -5.32
N PHE A 174 28.99 -2.26 -5.95
CA PHE A 174 29.60 -2.19 -7.29
C PHE A 174 31.11 -1.91 -7.25
N GLN A 175 31.69 -1.69 -6.07
CA GLN A 175 33.05 -1.15 -5.93
C GLN A 175 34.14 -2.05 -6.53
N GLN A 176 33.95 -3.37 -6.52
CA GLN A 176 34.92 -4.35 -7.03
C GLN A 176 34.81 -4.59 -8.55
N MET A 177 33.79 -4.03 -9.21
CA MET A 177 33.54 -4.22 -10.63
C MET A 177 34.29 -3.19 -11.46
N ASN A 178 35.60 -3.36 -11.60
CA ASN A 178 36.51 -2.35 -12.15
C ASN A 178 36.22 -1.93 -13.61
N ASN A 179 35.41 -2.70 -14.34
CA ASN A 179 35.04 -2.43 -15.73
C ASN A 179 33.56 -2.08 -15.90
N LEU A 180 32.79 -1.97 -14.82
CA LEU A 180 31.37 -1.66 -14.88
C LEU A 180 31.17 -0.24 -15.39
N SER A 181 30.60 -0.13 -16.59
CA SER A 181 30.41 1.14 -17.28
C SER A 181 28.94 1.54 -17.40
N TYR A 182 28.01 0.57 -17.37
CA TYR A 182 26.58 0.82 -17.53
C TYR A 182 25.80 0.17 -16.38
N ILE A 183 25.01 0.97 -15.68
CA ILE A 183 24.09 0.53 -14.63
C ILE A 183 22.70 1.11 -14.93
N SER A 184 21.71 0.25 -15.09
CA SER A 184 20.30 0.60 -15.27
C SER A 184 19.46 -0.15 -14.24
N LEU A 185 18.88 0.62 -13.33
CA LEU A 185 18.03 0.20 -12.21
C LEU A 185 16.65 0.86 -12.28
N ASN A 186 16.35 1.57 -13.38
CA ASN A 186 15.13 2.35 -13.53
C ASN A 186 13.86 1.50 -13.53
N GLU A 187 12.71 2.11 -13.22
CA GLU A 187 11.41 1.44 -13.14
C GLU A 187 11.43 0.26 -12.16
N ASN A 188 11.74 0.55 -10.90
CA ASN A 188 11.74 -0.39 -9.78
C ASN A 188 11.17 0.30 -8.52
N GLU A 189 11.17 -0.39 -7.39
CA GLU A 189 10.74 0.14 -6.08
C GLU A 189 11.95 0.38 -5.14
N PHE A 190 13.15 0.65 -5.66
CA PHE A 190 14.30 0.94 -4.81
C PHE A 190 14.07 2.20 -3.98
N GLN A 191 14.49 2.15 -2.71
CA GLN A 191 14.36 3.23 -1.74
C GLN A 191 15.72 3.58 -1.10
N GLY A 192 15.71 4.55 -0.19
CA GLY A 192 16.93 5.00 0.51
C GLY A 192 17.57 6.20 -0.18
N ASP A 193 18.69 6.67 0.38
CA ASP A 193 19.47 7.76 -0.21
C ASP A 193 20.45 7.26 -1.28
N LEU A 194 21.14 8.21 -1.93
CA LEU A 194 22.11 7.91 -2.99
C LEU A 194 23.53 7.67 -2.44
N GLU A 195 23.74 7.46 -1.14
CA GLU A 195 25.08 7.27 -0.54
C GLU A 195 25.81 6.06 -1.10
N TRP A 196 25.09 5.01 -1.53
CA TRP A 196 25.68 3.84 -2.20
C TRP A 196 26.43 4.23 -3.49
N ALA A 197 26.01 5.30 -4.17
CA ALA A 197 26.65 5.79 -5.38
C ALA A 197 28.00 6.48 -5.11
N SER A 198 28.41 6.67 -3.84
CA SER A 198 29.73 7.18 -3.47
C SER A 198 30.86 6.14 -3.63
N TYR A 199 30.50 4.87 -3.91
CA TYR A 199 31.39 3.74 -4.13
C TYR A 199 31.20 3.07 -5.49
N LEU A 200 30.75 3.82 -6.50
CA LEU A 200 30.75 3.35 -7.88
C LEU A 200 32.19 3.20 -8.38
N PRO A 201 32.44 2.27 -9.32
CA PRO A 201 33.77 2.13 -9.90
C PRO A 201 34.08 3.33 -10.82
N ASP A 202 35.37 3.70 -10.90
CA ASP A 202 35.84 4.81 -11.74
C ASP A 202 35.52 4.62 -13.24
N SER A 203 35.19 3.40 -13.65
CA SER A 203 34.79 3.02 -15.00
C SER A 203 33.36 3.44 -15.39
N ILE A 204 32.55 3.96 -14.45
CA ILE A 204 31.13 4.24 -14.71
C ILE A 204 30.92 5.34 -15.77
N VAL A 205 30.15 5.02 -16.80
CA VAL A 205 29.84 5.91 -17.94
C VAL A 205 28.36 6.28 -17.94
N THR A 206 27.47 5.34 -17.63
CA THR A 206 26.02 5.55 -17.59
C THR A 206 25.45 5.03 -16.29
N LEU A 207 24.71 5.89 -15.59
CA LEU A 207 23.94 5.53 -14.42
C LEU A 207 22.48 5.96 -14.63
N TRP A 208 21.57 4.98 -14.65
CA TRP A 208 20.14 5.20 -14.83
C TRP A 208 19.35 4.59 -13.68
N ILE A 209 18.78 5.44 -12.83
CA ILE A 209 18.05 5.01 -11.61
C ILE A 209 16.65 5.65 -11.51
N ALA A 210 16.11 6.06 -12.66
CA ALA A 210 14.85 6.77 -12.76
C ALA A 210 13.64 5.94 -12.32
N MET A 211 12.50 6.57 -12.05
CA MET A 211 11.24 5.87 -11.73
C MET A 211 11.43 4.88 -10.56
N ASN A 212 11.95 5.38 -9.45
CA ASN A 212 12.17 4.64 -8.20
C ASN A 212 11.69 5.49 -7.00
N GLN A 213 11.96 5.04 -5.77
CA GLN A 213 11.62 5.75 -4.53
C GLN A 213 12.86 6.32 -3.83
N PHE A 214 13.94 6.62 -4.57
CA PHE A 214 15.14 7.19 -3.96
C PHE A 214 14.84 8.57 -3.35
N GLN A 215 15.31 8.79 -2.12
CA GLN A 215 15.11 10.00 -1.34
C GLN A 215 16.45 10.68 -1.02
N GLY A 216 16.42 11.79 -0.29
CA GLY A 216 17.63 12.54 0.06
C GLY A 216 18.03 13.53 -1.03
N THR A 217 19.25 14.04 -0.97
CA THR A 217 19.74 15.10 -1.87
C THR A 217 20.60 14.54 -3.00
N ILE A 218 20.67 15.24 -4.14
CA ILE A 218 21.68 14.94 -5.16
C ILE A 218 23.06 15.08 -4.50
N PRO A 219 23.86 13.99 -4.45
CA PRO A 219 25.12 14.00 -3.73
C PRO A 219 26.23 14.74 -4.48
N THR A 220 27.14 15.34 -3.73
CA THR A 220 28.31 16.07 -4.27
C THR A 220 29.36 15.13 -4.88
N PHE A 221 29.37 13.85 -4.50
CA PHE A 221 30.41 12.89 -4.88
C PHE A 221 30.28 12.35 -6.30
N PHE A 222 29.22 12.65 -7.07
CA PHE A 222 29.20 12.34 -8.50
C PHE A 222 30.40 12.98 -9.24
N SER A 223 30.87 14.13 -8.76
CA SER A 223 32.10 14.80 -9.23
C SER A 223 33.36 13.92 -9.22
N LYS A 224 33.36 12.82 -8.44
CA LYS A 224 34.48 11.86 -8.38
C LYS A 224 34.60 11.01 -9.64
N TYR A 225 33.57 10.91 -10.48
CA TYR A 225 33.54 10.03 -11.65
C TYR A 225 33.76 10.85 -12.93
N PRO A 226 35.02 11.12 -13.32
CA PRO A 226 35.33 12.08 -14.37
C PRO A 226 34.92 11.62 -15.78
N ILE A 227 34.56 10.35 -15.95
CA ILE A 227 34.15 9.79 -17.23
C ILE A 227 32.64 9.53 -17.35
N LEU A 228 31.86 9.86 -16.31
CA LEU A 228 30.40 9.76 -16.33
C LEU A 228 29.85 10.63 -17.48
N ASP A 229 29.10 10.00 -18.38
CA ASP A 229 28.59 10.56 -19.64
C ASP A 229 27.08 10.80 -19.58
N LEU A 230 26.32 9.88 -18.97
CA LEU A 230 24.86 9.95 -18.86
C LEU A 230 24.44 9.66 -17.40
N LEU A 231 23.64 10.56 -16.83
CA LEU A 231 23.11 10.42 -15.47
C LEU A 231 21.61 10.74 -15.46
N PHE A 232 20.80 9.73 -15.15
CA PHE A 232 19.35 9.77 -15.16
C PHE A 232 18.81 9.48 -13.76
N LEU A 233 18.25 10.50 -13.11
CA LEU A 233 17.71 10.49 -11.75
C LEU A 233 16.20 10.82 -11.73
N GLU A 234 15.56 10.93 -12.89
CA GLU A 234 14.21 11.42 -13.05
C GLU A 234 13.16 10.54 -12.33
N GLU A 235 12.04 11.15 -11.93
CA GLU A 235 10.93 10.44 -11.29
C GLU A 235 11.35 9.65 -10.02
N ASN A 236 11.93 10.38 -9.07
CA ASN A 236 12.30 9.90 -7.73
C ASN A 236 11.74 10.86 -6.66
N LEU A 237 12.10 10.63 -5.39
CA LEU A 237 11.72 11.48 -4.25
C LEU A 237 12.88 12.40 -3.81
N LEU A 238 13.76 12.80 -4.74
CA LEU A 238 14.93 13.62 -4.42
C LEU A 238 14.53 15.03 -4.00
N ILE A 239 15.20 15.55 -2.98
CA ILE A 239 15.00 16.87 -2.36
C ILE A 239 16.30 17.69 -2.36
N GLY A 240 16.24 18.91 -1.83
CA GLY A 240 17.41 19.78 -1.69
C GLY A 240 17.81 20.44 -3.00
N THR A 241 19.03 20.97 -3.06
CA THR A 241 19.50 21.77 -4.21
C THR A 241 20.43 20.99 -5.11
N ILE A 242 20.57 21.41 -6.38
CA ILE A 242 21.63 20.91 -7.26
C ILE A 242 22.99 21.39 -6.70
N PRO A 243 23.88 20.51 -6.26
CA PRO A 243 25.15 20.92 -5.66
C PRO A 243 26.10 21.54 -6.71
N PRO A 244 26.90 22.56 -6.36
CA PRO A 244 27.86 23.16 -7.28
C PRO A 244 28.86 22.16 -7.88
N GLU A 245 29.19 21.09 -7.17
CA GLU A 245 30.08 20.02 -7.59
C GLU A 245 29.55 19.22 -8.80
N VAL A 246 28.25 19.31 -9.12
CA VAL A 246 27.73 18.80 -10.41
C VAL A 246 28.49 19.42 -11.59
N GLY A 247 28.93 20.68 -11.47
CA GLY A 247 29.75 21.38 -12.45
C GLY A 247 31.15 20.78 -12.68
N ASP A 248 31.60 19.84 -11.85
CA ASP A 248 32.90 19.16 -11.99
C ASP A 248 32.83 17.87 -12.83
N LEU A 249 31.63 17.49 -13.32
CA LEU A 249 31.40 16.34 -14.19
C LEU A 249 31.89 16.59 -15.62
N LYS A 250 33.21 16.58 -15.83
CA LYS A 250 33.85 17.06 -17.07
C LYS A 250 33.49 16.31 -18.35
N LYS A 251 32.93 15.10 -18.29
CA LYS A 251 32.53 14.33 -19.48
C LYS A 251 31.03 14.16 -19.66
N ILE A 252 30.21 14.71 -18.76
CA ILE A 252 28.77 14.52 -18.82
C ILE A 252 28.19 15.15 -20.08
N LYS A 253 27.40 14.38 -20.82
CA LYS A 253 26.61 14.83 -21.98
C LYS A 253 25.14 14.97 -21.65
N LEU A 254 24.59 14.14 -20.78
CA LEU A 254 23.18 14.20 -20.40
C LEU A 254 23.02 14.12 -18.89
N LEU A 255 22.32 15.13 -18.35
CA LEU A 255 21.80 15.14 -16.99
C LEU A 255 20.28 15.17 -17.05
N ASP A 256 19.60 14.20 -16.44
CA ASP A 256 18.17 14.24 -16.22
C ASP A 256 17.83 14.12 -14.74
N PHE A 257 17.32 15.21 -14.17
CA PHE A 257 16.86 15.29 -12.79
C PHE A 257 15.36 15.64 -12.73
N GLY A 258 14.61 15.43 -13.81
CA GLY A 258 13.19 15.78 -13.91
C GLY A 258 12.30 15.05 -12.91
N LEU A 259 11.06 15.51 -12.72
CA LEU A 259 10.05 14.84 -11.89
C LEU A 259 10.54 14.49 -10.47
N ASN A 260 11.16 15.44 -9.79
CA ASN A 260 11.63 15.30 -8.41
C ASN A 260 11.07 16.47 -7.55
N THR A 261 11.60 16.67 -6.35
CA THR A 261 11.25 17.81 -5.49
C THR A 261 12.44 18.71 -5.20
N ILE A 262 13.33 18.85 -6.18
CA ILE A 262 14.57 19.63 -6.07
C ILE A 262 14.21 21.13 -6.01
N THR A 263 14.87 21.85 -5.09
CA THR A 263 14.67 23.27 -4.79
C THR A 263 15.94 24.08 -5.03
N GLY A 264 15.88 25.40 -4.77
CA GLY A 264 17.02 26.29 -4.86
C GLY A 264 17.33 26.72 -6.30
N THR A 265 18.49 27.37 -6.47
CA THR A 265 18.89 27.98 -7.73
C THR A 265 19.85 27.09 -8.52
N LEU A 266 19.94 27.30 -9.84
CA LEU A 266 20.94 26.66 -10.67
C LEU A 266 22.34 27.20 -10.34
N PRO A 267 23.29 26.35 -9.90
CA PRO A 267 24.64 26.81 -9.57
C PRO A 267 25.39 27.27 -10.84
N SER A 268 26.14 28.37 -10.73
CA SER A 268 26.93 28.91 -11.86
C SER A 268 28.02 27.96 -12.36
N SER A 269 28.45 27.00 -11.54
CA SER A 269 29.40 25.96 -11.90
C SER A 269 28.90 25.01 -12.99
N ILE A 270 27.58 24.93 -13.24
CA ILE A 270 27.02 24.18 -14.38
C ILE A 270 27.66 24.63 -15.70
N GLY A 271 28.02 25.92 -15.83
CA GLY A 271 28.71 26.45 -17.00
C GLY A 271 30.10 25.85 -17.28
N ASN A 272 30.65 25.03 -16.37
CA ASN A 272 31.92 24.32 -16.56
C ASN A 272 31.76 23.00 -17.34
N LEU A 273 30.52 22.55 -17.56
CA LEU A 273 30.20 21.25 -18.19
C LEU A 273 30.37 21.28 -19.71
N SER A 274 31.62 21.45 -20.17
CA SER A 274 31.95 21.67 -21.59
C SER A 274 31.43 20.61 -22.58
N TYR A 275 31.07 19.40 -22.14
CA TYR A 275 30.53 18.32 -22.98
C TYR A 275 29.01 18.17 -22.87
N LEU A 276 28.33 18.93 -22.01
CA LEU A 276 26.89 18.79 -21.78
C LEU A 276 26.13 19.11 -23.05
N GLU A 277 25.34 18.15 -23.52
CA GLU A 277 24.49 18.25 -24.69
C GLU A 277 23.02 18.41 -24.31
N GLN A 278 22.58 17.78 -23.23
CA GLN A 278 21.18 17.80 -22.79
C GLN A 278 21.10 17.94 -21.28
N PHE A 279 20.24 18.84 -20.83
CA PHE A 279 20.00 19.04 -19.41
C PHE A 279 18.51 19.15 -19.13
N TRP A 280 17.98 18.20 -18.37
CA TRP A 280 16.56 18.04 -18.10
C TRP A 280 16.29 18.23 -16.60
N LEU A 281 15.43 19.18 -16.28
CA LEU A 281 15.11 19.62 -14.92
C LEU A 281 13.60 19.85 -14.73
N TYR A 282 12.79 19.36 -15.66
CA TYR A 282 11.34 19.57 -15.69
C TYR A 282 10.66 19.06 -14.41
N ASP A 283 9.53 19.63 -14.02
CA ASP A 283 8.75 19.23 -12.84
C ASP A 283 9.57 19.16 -11.55
N ASN A 284 10.17 20.29 -11.17
CA ASN A 284 10.83 20.47 -9.89
C ASN A 284 10.34 21.77 -9.22
N GLN A 285 11.01 22.18 -8.15
CA GLN A 285 10.73 23.41 -7.41
C GLN A 285 11.91 24.39 -7.51
N LEU A 286 12.67 24.34 -8.62
CA LEU A 286 13.82 25.22 -8.83
C LEU A 286 13.37 26.67 -8.95
N GLU A 287 14.14 27.59 -8.39
CA GLU A 287 13.85 29.03 -8.35
C GLU A 287 15.05 29.87 -8.78
N GLY A 288 14.87 31.19 -8.86
CA GLY A 288 15.91 32.13 -9.29
C GLY A 288 16.09 32.15 -10.81
N SER A 289 17.21 32.73 -11.26
CA SER A 289 17.50 32.93 -12.69
C SER A 289 18.47 31.91 -13.25
N ILE A 290 18.41 31.68 -14.56
CA ILE A 290 19.42 30.92 -15.27
C ILE A 290 20.76 31.68 -15.20
N PRO A 291 21.86 31.05 -14.75
CA PRO A 291 23.15 31.73 -14.63
C PRO A 291 23.76 32.04 -16.00
N LEU A 292 24.35 33.23 -16.17
CA LEU A 292 25.02 33.66 -17.41
C LEU A 292 26.17 32.73 -17.85
N THR A 293 26.74 31.96 -16.91
CA THR A 293 27.78 30.94 -17.21
C THR A 293 27.25 29.82 -18.10
N MET A 294 25.93 29.66 -18.24
CA MET A 294 25.32 28.70 -19.18
C MET A 294 25.73 28.97 -20.65
N GLY A 295 26.04 30.22 -20.98
CA GLY A 295 26.63 30.59 -22.28
C GLY A 295 27.97 29.89 -22.59
N ASN A 296 28.66 29.34 -21.59
CA ASN A 296 29.93 28.62 -21.80
C ASN A 296 29.73 27.19 -22.35
N LEU A 297 28.50 26.66 -22.33
CA LEU A 297 28.19 25.28 -22.72
C LEU A 297 28.11 25.11 -24.24
N GLN A 298 29.26 25.08 -24.90
CA GLN A 298 29.35 25.08 -26.38
C GLN A 298 28.67 23.87 -27.05
N ASN A 299 28.56 22.74 -26.35
CA ASN A 299 27.94 21.52 -26.87
C ASN A 299 26.45 21.38 -26.53
N LEU A 300 25.87 22.32 -25.78
CA LEU A 300 24.48 22.25 -25.34
C LEU A 300 23.54 22.29 -26.55
N LYS A 301 22.70 21.27 -26.67
CA LYS A 301 21.69 21.09 -27.72
C LYS A 301 20.28 21.27 -27.18
N LEU A 302 20.01 20.79 -25.96
CA LEU A 302 18.69 20.87 -25.32
C LEU A 302 18.81 21.31 -23.87
N PHE A 303 17.97 22.26 -23.48
CA PHE A 303 17.80 22.63 -22.08
C PHE A 303 16.31 22.71 -21.73
N GLU A 304 15.89 21.90 -20.75
CA GLU A 304 14.51 21.64 -20.37
C GLU A 304 14.33 21.94 -18.88
N VAL A 305 13.47 22.90 -18.56
CA VAL A 305 13.18 23.38 -17.19
C VAL A 305 11.68 23.56 -16.97
N THR A 306 10.82 22.97 -17.81
CA THR A 306 9.38 23.12 -17.78
C THR A 306 8.81 22.82 -16.38
N ARG A 307 7.80 23.61 -15.96
CA ARG A 307 7.12 23.47 -14.66
C ARG A 307 8.08 23.56 -13.46
N ASN A 308 8.74 24.71 -13.33
CA ASN A 308 9.53 25.10 -12.17
C ASN A 308 9.07 26.49 -11.65
N GLN A 309 9.81 27.08 -10.71
CA GLN A 309 9.61 28.44 -10.20
C GLN A 309 10.71 29.40 -10.70
N LEU A 310 11.38 29.05 -11.79
CA LEU A 310 12.48 29.86 -12.34
C LEU A 310 11.93 31.16 -12.92
N GLY A 311 12.75 32.20 -12.94
CA GLY A 311 12.40 33.49 -13.54
C GLY A 311 13.61 34.30 -13.93
N GLY A 312 13.43 35.60 -14.15
CA GLY A 312 14.50 36.47 -14.64
C GLY A 312 14.45 36.66 -16.16
N ASP A 313 15.30 37.57 -16.62
CA ASP A 313 15.50 37.90 -18.02
C ASP A 313 16.54 36.94 -18.64
N LEU A 314 16.20 36.37 -19.81
CA LEU A 314 17.06 35.43 -20.54
C LEU A 314 18.02 36.12 -21.52
N SER A 315 17.95 37.45 -21.62
CA SER A 315 18.83 38.26 -22.46
C SER A 315 20.30 38.00 -22.17
N GLY A 316 21.05 37.57 -23.19
CA GLY A 316 22.48 37.33 -23.07
C GLY A 316 22.89 35.96 -22.53
N VAL A 317 21.96 35.17 -21.96
CA VAL A 317 22.27 33.91 -21.28
C VAL A 317 22.80 32.86 -22.27
N PHE A 318 22.20 32.77 -23.46
CA PHE A 318 22.48 31.70 -24.43
C PHE A 318 23.29 32.12 -25.66
N LEU A 319 23.73 33.39 -25.74
CA LEU A 319 24.33 33.95 -26.97
C LEU A 319 25.58 33.21 -27.46
N ASN A 320 26.26 32.49 -26.56
CA ASN A 320 27.49 31.76 -26.84
C ASN A 320 27.29 30.24 -26.96
N ASN A 321 26.05 29.75 -27.15
CA ASN A 321 25.73 28.33 -27.37
C ASN A 321 25.38 28.05 -28.85
N PRO A 322 26.36 27.81 -29.74
CA PRO A 322 26.10 27.69 -31.18
C PRO A 322 25.35 26.42 -31.59
N ASN A 323 25.38 25.38 -30.76
CA ASN A 323 24.77 24.08 -31.04
C ASN A 323 23.36 23.92 -30.45
N LEU A 324 22.82 24.99 -29.85
CA LEU A 324 21.53 24.95 -29.17
C LEU A 324 20.40 24.77 -30.17
N LYS A 325 19.61 23.71 -29.98
CA LYS A 325 18.50 23.31 -30.85
C LYS A 325 17.15 23.45 -30.17
N SER A 326 17.05 23.18 -28.86
CA SER A 326 15.78 23.15 -28.15
C SER A 326 15.89 23.84 -26.80
N LEU A 327 14.96 24.76 -26.53
CA LEU A 327 14.77 25.39 -25.22
C LEU A 327 13.32 25.18 -24.77
N ARG A 328 13.13 24.47 -23.66
CA ARG A 328 11.80 24.11 -23.14
C ARG A 328 11.59 24.62 -21.72
N PHE A 329 11.01 25.80 -21.64
CA PHE A 329 10.95 26.63 -20.43
C PHE A 329 9.50 26.84 -19.97
N SER A 330 8.54 26.13 -20.56
CA SER A 330 7.12 26.36 -20.31
C SER A 330 6.75 26.21 -18.82
N GLY A 331 5.84 27.02 -18.29
CA GLY A 331 5.38 26.91 -16.91
C GLY A 331 6.39 27.41 -15.88
N ASN A 332 6.97 28.59 -16.12
CA ASN A 332 7.89 29.27 -15.21
C ASN A 332 7.45 30.75 -15.01
N SER A 333 8.33 31.59 -14.47
CA SER A 333 8.15 33.03 -14.27
C SER A 333 9.19 33.87 -15.03
N PHE A 334 9.67 33.39 -16.18
CA PHE A 334 10.59 34.16 -17.03
C PHE A 334 9.89 35.38 -17.63
N TYR A 335 10.63 36.48 -17.79
CA TYR A 335 10.12 37.75 -18.33
C TYR A 335 11.16 38.40 -19.23
N GLY A 336 10.81 39.54 -19.83
CA GLY A 336 11.69 40.30 -20.72
C GLY A 336 11.35 40.10 -22.21
N ASP A 337 12.25 40.59 -23.07
CA ASP A 337 12.15 40.43 -24.52
C ASP A 337 12.80 39.14 -25.03
N LEU A 338 12.51 38.80 -26.28
CA LEU A 338 12.96 37.57 -26.93
C LEU A 338 13.92 37.82 -28.10
N ASP A 339 14.41 39.06 -28.30
CA ASP A 339 15.21 39.42 -29.48
C ASP A 339 16.55 38.66 -29.53
N TRP A 340 17.05 38.21 -28.38
CA TRP A 340 18.25 37.38 -28.29
C TRP A 340 18.12 36.03 -29.01
N ILE A 341 16.89 35.52 -29.19
CA ILE A 341 16.63 34.30 -29.98
C ILE A 341 17.10 34.48 -31.44
N CYS A 342 17.00 35.69 -31.97
CA CYS A 342 17.40 36.02 -33.34
C CYS A 342 18.89 35.79 -33.61
N GLN A 343 19.71 35.66 -32.56
CA GLN A 343 21.16 35.43 -32.66
C GLN A 343 21.53 33.94 -32.79
N LEU A 344 20.61 33.03 -32.48
CA LEU A 344 20.83 31.58 -32.37
C LEU A 344 20.42 30.83 -33.66
N ASP A 345 21.34 30.71 -34.62
CA ASP A 345 21.03 30.21 -35.98
C ASP A 345 20.52 28.76 -36.04
N GLY A 346 20.98 27.91 -35.12
CA GLY A 346 20.64 26.49 -35.05
C GLY A 346 19.40 26.16 -34.22
N LEU A 347 18.74 27.18 -33.65
CA LEU A 347 17.60 26.97 -32.76
C LEU A 347 16.38 26.47 -33.55
N ARG A 348 15.84 25.34 -33.11
CA ARG A 348 14.74 24.62 -33.74
C ARG A 348 13.45 24.75 -32.92
N ASP A 349 13.51 24.48 -31.63
CA ASP A 349 12.32 24.37 -30.78
C ASP A 349 12.40 25.38 -29.62
N VAL A 350 11.40 26.26 -29.52
CA VAL A 350 11.25 27.24 -28.43
C VAL A 350 9.89 27.02 -27.78
N HIS A 351 9.89 26.37 -26.60
CA HIS A 351 8.67 26.08 -25.84
C HIS A 351 8.63 26.93 -24.57
N PHE A 352 8.05 28.11 -24.67
CA PHE A 352 8.08 29.18 -23.65
C PHE A 352 6.67 29.50 -23.12
N ASP A 353 5.71 28.60 -23.31
CA ASP A 353 4.33 28.80 -22.88
C ASP A 353 4.23 29.01 -21.36
N ILE A 354 3.21 29.71 -20.86
CA ILE A 354 2.96 29.88 -19.42
C ILE A 354 4.19 30.50 -18.73
N ASN A 355 4.50 31.73 -19.14
CA ASN A 355 5.56 32.57 -18.58
C ASN A 355 5.06 34.03 -18.50
N ARG A 356 5.98 35.00 -18.41
CA ARG A 356 5.68 36.44 -18.33
C ARG A 356 6.43 37.24 -19.38
N PHE A 357 6.72 36.67 -20.54
CA PHE A 357 7.36 37.40 -21.65
C PHE A 357 6.46 38.51 -22.17
N GLU A 358 7.04 39.66 -22.55
CA GLU A 358 6.30 40.90 -22.84
C GLU A 358 6.19 41.23 -24.34
N SER A 359 7.11 40.70 -25.16
CA SER A 359 7.19 40.97 -26.60
C SER A 359 7.60 39.74 -27.40
N LEU A 360 7.24 39.74 -28.69
CA LEU A 360 7.72 38.77 -29.67
C LEU A 360 9.11 39.16 -30.21
N PRO A 361 9.93 38.19 -30.65
CA PRO A 361 11.25 38.47 -31.22
C PRO A 361 11.16 39.25 -32.53
N ASN A 362 11.92 40.34 -32.65
CA ASN A 362 12.00 41.19 -33.83
C ASN A 362 13.32 41.00 -34.60
N CYS A 363 13.38 39.94 -35.39
CA CYS A 363 14.57 39.47 -36.11
C CYS A 363 14.88 40.22 -37.42
N LEU A 364 14.96 41.56 -37.42
CA LEU A 364 15.17 42.36 -38.65
C LEU A 364 16.53 42.12 -39.34
N GLY A 365 17.59 41.78 -38.58
CA GLY A 365 18.95 41.63 -39.10
C GLY A 365 19.45 40.19 -39.26
N LYS A 366 18.91 39.24 -38.49
CA LYS A 366 19.31 37.82 -38.44
C LYS A 366 18.13 37.01 -37.91
N ALA A 367 17.83 35.85 -38.49
CA ALA A 367 16.71 35.02 -38.07
C ALA A 367 17.12 33.53 -38.03
N PRO A 368 16.65 32.75 -37.05
CA PRO A 368 16.92 31.32 -36.93
C PRO A 368 16.20 30.54 -38.04
N LEU A 369 16.92 30.22 -39.12
CA LEU A 369 16.34 29.56 -40.30
C LEU A 369 15.87 28.12 -40.03
N GLN A 370 16.40 27.49 -38.97
CA GLN A 370 16.05 26.12 -38.57
C GLN A 370 14.87 26.06 -37.59
N MET A 371 14.29 27.21 -37.22
CA MET A 371 13.18 27.26 -36.27
C MET A 371 11.98 26.49 -36.81
N ASN A 372 11.52 25.52 -36.04
CA ASN A 372 10.44 24.59 -36.36
C ASN A 372 9.19 24.91 -35.53
N GLU A 373 9.36 25.06 -34.22
CA GLU A 373 8.29 25.28 -33.26
C GLU A 373 8.56 26.54 -32.43
N LEU A 374 7.60 27.47 -32.44
CA LEU A 374 7.61 28.68 -31.63
C LEU A 374 6.33 28.71 -30.77
N LEU A 375 6.44 28.22 -29.54
CA LEU A 375 5.34 28.12 -28.59
C LEU A 375 5.50 29.17 -27.48
N LEU A 376 4.60 30.13 -27.46
CA LEU A 376 4.61 31.31 -26.60
C LEU A 376 3.23 31.58 -25.99
N ALA A 377 2.37 30.55 -25.93
CA ALA A 377 1.03 30.72 -25.41
C ALA A 377 1.05 31.11 -23.92
N ASP A 378 0.03 31.82 -23.46
CA ASP A 378 -0.12 32.13 -22.03
C ASP A 378 1.06 32.96 -21.48
N ASN A 379 1.32 34.10 -22.11
CA ASN A 379 2.33 35.07 -21.69
C ASN A 379 1.70 36.46 -21.59
N LEU A 380 2.52 37.49 -21.35
CA LEU A 380 2.08 38.89 -21.31
C LEU A 380 2.30 39.61 -22.65
N ILE A 381 2.52 38.87 -23.73
CA ILE A 381 3.00 39.41 -25.00
C ILE A 381 1.98 40.38 -25.56
N SER A 382 2.42 41.60 -25.84
CA SER A 382 1.58 42.68 -26.37
C SER A 382 2.15 43.28 -27.65
N GLY A 383 1.40 44.19 -28.28
CA GLY A 383 1.78 44.80 -29.55
C GLY A 383 1.31 43.98 -30.76
N THR A 384 2.04 44.08 -31.87
CA THR A 384 1.72 43.40 -33.14
C THR A 384 2.77 42.34 -33.46
N ILE A 385 2.40 41.31 -34.22
CA ILE A 385 3.34 40.31 -34.72
C ILE A 385 4.38 40.99 -35.64
N PRO A 386 5.69 40.95 -35.33
CA PRO A 386 6.73 41.52 -36.18
C PRO A 386 6.82 40.80 -37.54
N SER A 387 6.97 41.56 -38.63
CA SER A 387 7.12 40.98 -39.97
C SER A 387 8.40 40.14 -40.14
N SER A 388 9.41 40.39 -39.31
CA SER A 388 10.66 39.63 -39.28
C SER A 388 10.49 38.16 -38.88
N ILE A 389 9.41 37.79 -38.18
CA ILE A 389 9.09 36.38 -37.87
C ILE A 389 8.88 35.58 -39.17
N GLY A 390 8.34 36.21 -40.22
CA GLY A 390 8.22 35.59 -41.54
C GLY A 390 9.54 35.20 -42.20
N ASN A 391 10.70 35.64 -41.67
CA ASN A 391 12.02 35.20 -42.16
C ASN A 391 12.44 33.83 -41.61
N MET A 392 11.74 33.29 -40.61
CA MET A 392 11.99 31.97 -40.04
C MET A 392 11.34 30.89 -40.93
N ILE A 393 11.88 30.70 -42.14
CA ILE A 393 11.27 29.91 -43.22
C ILE A 393 10.93 28.46 -42.84
N GLY A 394 11.65 27.87 -41.89
CA GLY A 394 11.50 26.49 -41.44
C GLY A 394 10.31 26.23 -40.52
N ILE A 395 9.58 27.27 -40.08
CA ILE A 395 8.52 27.14 -39.08
C ILE A 395 7.42 26.19 -39.57
N GLU A 396 7.12 25.20 -38.73
CA GLU A 396 6.00 24.27 -38.88
C GLU A 396 4.85 24.63 -37.94
N TYR A 397 5.13 25.08 -36.71
CA TYR A 397 4.11 25.39 -35.71
C TYR A 397 4.38 26.71 -34.97
N ILE A 398 3.40 27.61 -35.02
CA ILE A 398 3.35 28.85 -34.23
C ILE A 398 2.17 28.76 -33.25
N ASN A 399 2.45 28.91 -31.95
CA ASN A 399 1.43 29.03 -30.92
C ASN A 399 1.61 30.32 -30.12
N LEU A 400 0.74 31.30 -30.36
CA LEU A 400 0.71 32.60 -29.70
C LEU A 400 -0.57 32.77 -28.86
N ALA A 401 -1.27 31.69 -28.56
CA ALA A 401 -2.57 31.74 -27.91
C ALA A 401 -2.52 32.40 -26.52
N ARG A 402 -3.63 32.97 -26.04
CA ARG A 402 -3.73 33.54 -24.68
C ARG A 402 -2.65 34.60 -24.39
N ASN A 403 -2.57 35.62 -25.24
CA ASN A 403 -1.68 36.77 -25.08
C ASN A 403 -2.48 38.08 -25.23
N ASN A 404 -1.80 39.23 -25.28
CA ASN A 404 -2.37 40.56 -25.51
C ASN A 404 -2.07 41.08 -26.92
N LEU A 405 -1.89 40.19 -27.92
CA LEU A 405 -1.53 40.59 -29.28
C LEU A 405 -2.68 41.30 -30.00
N THR A 406 -2.31 42.24 -30.86
CA THR A 406 -3.19 43.08 -31.69
C THR A 406 -2.65 43.17 -33.12
N GLY A 407 -3.33 43.89 -34.01
CA GLY A 407 -2.91 44.09 -35.39
C GLY A 407 -3.39 42.96 -36.31
N THR A 408 -2.54 42.55 -37.25
CA THR A 408 -2.83 41.55 -38.28
C THR A 408 -1.70 40.52 -38.38
N ILE A 409 -1.92 39.44 -39.13
CA ILE A 409 -0.82 38.56 -39.53
C ILE A 409 0.01 39.27 -40.62
N PRO A 410 1.35 39.40 -40.47
CA PRO A 410 2.19 40.05 -41.45
C PRO A 410 2.22 39.30 -42.79
N SER A 411 2.24 40.01 -43.91
CA SER A 411 2.33 39.43 -45.26
C SER A 411 3.57 38.56 -45.49
N SER A 412 4.64 38.78 -44.71
CA SER A 412 5.85 37.96 -44.73
C SER A 412 5.63 36.51 -44.30
N PHE A 413 4.50 36.17 -43.66
CA PHE A 413 4.14 34.79 -43.35
C PHE A 413 3.90 33.93 -44.60
N ASN A 414 3.77 34.57 -45.77
CA ASN A 414 3.77 33.88 -47.07
C ASN A 414 5.12 33.21 -47.36
N ASN A 415 6.21 33.59 -46.68
CA ASN A 415 7.54 33.02 -46.91
C ASN A 415 7.77 31.66 -46.23
N PHE A 416 6.92 31.25 -45.29
CA PHE A 416 7.10 29.96 -44.61
C PHE A 416 6.93 28.80 -45.60
N SER A 417 7.86 27.85 -45.62
CA SER A 417 7.76 26.71 -46.54
C SER A 417 6.99 25.51 -45.96
N ASN A 418 7.01 25.38 -44.63
CA ASN A 418 6.52 24.18 -43.94
C ASN A 418 5.39 24.47 -42.93
N LEU A 419 4.84 25.68 -42.91
CA LEU A 419 3.83 26.05 -41.92
C LEU A 419 2.66 25.07 -41.95
N ASN A 420 2.50 24.35 -40.85
CA ASN A 420 1.53 23.27 -40.69
C ASN A 420 0.42 23.69 -39.72
N ARG A 421 0.76 24.42 -38.66
CA ARG A 421 -0.19 24.82 -37.62
C ARG A 421 0.04 26.26 -37.18
N ILE A 422 -1.04 27.01 -37.02
CA ILE A 422 -1.01 28.35 -36.45
C ILE A 422 -2.13 28.51 -35.42
N ASP A 423 -1.76 28.91 -34.20
CA ASP A 423 -2.70 29.23 -33.13
C ASP A 423 -2.46 30.67 -32.65
N ILE A 424 -3.44 31.54 -32.87
CA ILE A 424 -3.49 32.93 -32.41
C ILE A 424 -4.71 33.19 -31.52
N SER A 425 -5.32 32.12 -31.00
CA SER A 425 -6.56 32.20 -30.23
C SER A 425 -6.42 32.99 -28.93
N SER A 426 -7.52 33.48 -28.38
CA SER A 426 -7.55 34.21 -27.10
C SER A 426 -6.59 35.39 -27.06
N ASN A 427 -6.69 36.27 -28.05
CA ASN A 427 -5.90 37.51 -28.16
C ASN A 427 -6.84 38.71 -28.38
N LYS A 428 -6.29 39.85 -28.81
CA LYS A 428 -7.04 41.09 -29.10
C LYS A 428 -6.97 41.45 -30.58
N PHE A 429 -6.91 40.46 -31.46
CA PHE A 429 -6.91 40.72 -32.91
C PHE A 429 -8.26 41.30 -33.32
N ASN A 430 -8.27 42.59 -33.72
CA ASN A 430 -9.42 43.32 -34.24
C ASN A 430 -9.16 43.68 -35.71
N CYS A 431 -9.12 42.67 -36.55
CA CYS A 431 -8.84 42.76 -37.99
C CYS A 431 -9.89 42.00 -38.80
N SER A 432 -9.88 42.20 -40.11
CA SER A 432 -10.74 41.46 -41.02
C SER A 432 -10.25 40.02 -41.20
N LEU A 433 -11.15 39.08 -41.43
CA LEU A 433 -10.80 37.68 -41.70
C LEU A 433 -9.81 37.53 -42.88
N SER A 434 -9.92 38.37 -43.91
CA SER A 434 -8.96 38.42 -45.03
C SER A 434 -7.54 38.72 -44.58
N GLU A 435 -7.35 39.63 -43.63
CA GLU A 435 -6.02 40.00 -43.12
C GLU A 435 -5.35 38.88 -42.31
N ILE A 436 -6.12 37.90 -41.84
CA ILE A 436 -5.60 36.68 -41.21
C ILE A 436 -5.24 35.63 -42.26
N LEU A 437 -6.13 35.38 -43.23
CA LEU A 437 -5.97 34.26 -44.17
C LEU A 437 -5.07 34.57 -45.36
N ASP A 438 -5.09 35.80 -45.89
CA ASP A 438 -4.31 36.18 -47.08
C ASP A 438 -2.80 35.93 -46.95
N PRO A 439 -2.14 36.18 -45.81
CA PRO A 439 -0.72 35.88 -45.64
C PRO A 439 -0.37 34.38 -45.61
N ILE A 440 -1.31 33.51 -45.25
CA ILE A 440 -1.05 32.08 -45.00
C ILE A 440 -1.75 31.15 -46.01
N LYS A 441 -2.61 31.67 -46.89
CA LYS A 441 -3.42 30.85 -47.81
C LYS A 441 -2.63 30.04 -48.84
N HIS A 442 -1.40 30.45 -49.16
CA HIS A 442 -0.54 29.75 -50.12
C HIS A 442 0.24 28.58 -49.49
N GLN A 443 0.11 28.35 -48.18
CA GLN A 443 0.89 27.32 -47.51
C GLN A 443 0.33 25.93 -47.74
N THR A 444 1.13 25.13 -48.47
CA THR A 444 0.76 23.79 -48.95
C THR A 444 0.79 22.73 -47.85
N HIS A 445 1.35 23.03 -46.67
CA HIS A 445 1.41 22.12 -45.52
C HIS A 445 0.40 22.48 -44.42
N LEU A 446 -0.33 23.59 -44.53
CA LEU A 446 -1.17 24.12 -43.46
C LEU A 446 -2.38 23.21 -43.21
N THR A 447 -2.46 22.62 -42.01
CA THR A 447 -3.54 21.73 -41.58
C THR A 447 -4.45 22.35 -40.52
N ILE A 448 -3.95 23.20 -39.62
CA ILE A 448 -4.75 23.73 -38.50
C ILE A 448 -4.63 25.25 -38.43
N ILE A 449 -5.78 25.92 -38.38
CA ILE A 449 -5.91 27.35 -38.08
C ILE A 449 -6.81 27.50 -36.85
N SER A 450 -6.24 28.03 -35.77
CA SER A 450 -6.96 28.36 -34.53
C SER A 450 -6.89 29.87 -34.28
N ALA A 451 -8.03 30.56 -34.39
CA ALA A 451 -8.12 32.01 -34.14
C ALA A 451 -9.34 32.39 -33.30
N GLN A 452 -9.86 31.45 -32.52
CA GLN A 452 -11.01 31.66 -31.64
C GLN A 452 -10.75 32.67 -30.52
N TYR A 453 -11.81 33.23 -29.92
CA TYR A 453 -11.72 34.24 -28.84
C TYR A 453 -10.88 35.47 -29.23
N ASN A 454 -11.24 36.09 -30.34
CA ASN A 454 -10.67 37.35 -30.80
C ASN A 454 -11.80 38.34 -31.16
N GLU A 455 -11.45 39.48 -31.76
CA GLU A 455 -12.41 40.44 -32.30
C GLU A 455 -12.41 40.44 -33.84
N ILE A 456 -12.11 39.29 -34.46
CA ILE A 456 -12.03 39.17 -35.92
C ILE A 456 -13.42 39.38 -36.50
N HIS A 457 -13.51 40.26 -37.49
CA HIS A 457 -14.76 40.65 -38.14
C HIS A 457 -14.66 40.47 -39.65
N GLY A 458 -15.75 40.80 -40.35
CA GLY A 458 -15.84 40.66 -41.80
C GLY A 458 -16.49 39.33 -42.20
N GLU A 459 -16.39 39.03 -43.49
CA GLU A 459 -17.08 37.92 -44.14
C GLU A 459 -16.08 37.03 -44.87
N PHE A 460 -16.49 35.81 -45.17
CA PHE A 460 -15.72 34.96 -46.08
C PHE A 460 -15.80 35.52 -47.50
N PHE A 461 -14.68 35.45 -48.24
CA PHE A 461 -14.62 35.78 -49.66
C PHE A 461 -14.00 34.64 -50.46
N GLU A 462 -14.43 34.47 -51.71
CA GLU A 462 -13.98 33.39 -52.61
C GLU A 462 -12.46 33.39 -52.84
N ASN A 463 -11.85 34.59 -52.91
CA ASN A 463 -10.42 34.79 -53.11
C ASN A 463 -9.52 34.28 -51.95
N MET A 464 -10.12 33.88 -50.82
CA MET A 464 -9.41 33.24 -49.71
C MET A 464 -9.13 31.76 -49.98
N VAL A 465 -9.99 31.10 -50.77
CA VAL A 465 -9.95 29.66 -51.04
C VAL A 465 -9.53 29.37 -52.48
N TRP A 466 -9.72 30.34 -53.38
CA TRP A 466 -9.38 30.21 -54.79
C TRP A 466 -8.62 31.44 -55.29
N ASP A 467 -7.41 31.22 -55.83
CA ASP A 467 -6.71 32.27 -56.57
C ASP A 467 -7.15 32.22 -58.04
N GLY A 468 -8.09 33.09 -58.41
CA GLY A 468 -8.58 33.18 -59.79
C GLY A 468 -7.53 33.59 -60.82
N VAL A 469 -6.41 34.20 -60.40
CA VAL A 469 -5.32 34.61 -61.31
C VAL A 469 -4.42 33.42 -61.64
N GLN A 470 -4.09 32.60 -60.65
CA GLN A 470 -3.28 31.39 -60.85
C GLN A 470 -4.12 30.16 -61.22
N GLN A 471 -5.44 30.22 -61.02
CA GLN A 471 -6.37 29.11 -61.16
C GLN A 471 -6.03 27.93 -60.23
N ILE A 472 -5.63 28.22 -59.00
CA ILE A 472 -5.18 27.22 -58.01
C ILE A 472 -6.13 27.24 -56.80
N GLU A 473 -6.52 26.04 -56.37
CA GLU A 473 -7.18 25.80 -55.08
C GLU A 473 -6.17 26.02 -53.95
N LEU A 474 -6.51 26.93 -53.03
CA LEU A 474 -5.70 27.26 -51.87
C LEU A 474 -6.13 26.44 -50.67
N LEU A 475 -5.30 26.39 -49.62
CA LEU A 475 -5.67 25.75 -48.35
C LEU A 475 -6.09 24.26 -48.46
N THR A 476 -5.60 23.57 -49.49
CA THR A 476 -6.05 22.21 -49.82
C THR A 476 -5.72 21.16 -48.76
N LYS A 477 -4.73 21.41 -47.89
CA LYS A 477 -4.36 20.53 -46.77
C LYS A 477 -5.00 20.88 -45.43
N ILE A 478 -5.81 21.95 -45.37
CA ILE A 478 -6.51 22.30 -44.14
C ILE A 478 -7.34 21.12 -43.68
N PHE A 479 -7.24 20.82 -42.40
CA PHE A 479 -7.97 19.79 -41.68
C PHE A 479 -8.91 20.40 -40.63
N ILE A 480 -8.45 21.43 -39.91
CA ILE A 480 -9.21 22.09 -38.82
C ILE A 480 -9.20 23.61 -39.02
N ILE A 481 -10.37 24.22 -38.97
CA ILE A 481 -10.55 25.67 -38.84
C ILE A 481 -11.39 25.95 -37.59
N ASN A 482 -10.81 26.66 -36.62
CA ASN A 482 -11.55 27.19 -35.48
C ASN A 482 -11.53 28.73 -35.48
N LEU A 483 -12.69 29.32 -35.78
CA LEU A 483 -12.94 30.75 -35.78
C LEU A 483 -14.05 31.11 -34.76
N SER A 484 -14.31 30.26 -33.77
CA SER A 484 -15.37 30.49 -32.79
C SER A 484 -15.12 31.73 -31.93
N HIS A 485 -16.17 32.26 -31.30
CA HIS A 485 -16.06 33.41 -30.41
C HIS A 485 -15.38 34.63 -31.08
N ASN A 486 -15.91 35.03 -32.23
CA ASN A 486 -15.47 36.20 -32.99
C ASN A 486 -16.69 37.09 -33.36
N LYS A 487 -16.49 38.05 -34.27
CA LYS A 487 -17.53 38.96 -34.79
C LYS A 487 -17.81 38.72 -36.28
N LEU A 488 -17.64 37.50 -36.77
CA LEU A 488 -17.85 37.17 -38.18
C LEU A 488 -19.33 37.35 -38.57
N SER A 489 -19.56 37.86 -39.78
CA SER A 489 -20.90 38.10 -40.33
C SER A 489 -21.03 37.53 -41.75
N GLY A 490 -22.21 37.70 -42.34
CA GLY A 490 -22.51 37.21 -43.69
C GLY A 490 -22.93 35.73 -43.71
N PRO A 491 -23.18 35.17 -44.91
CA PRO A 491 -23.56 33.78 -45.08
C PRO A 491 -22.36 32.84 -44.97
N ILE A 492 -22.59 31.60 -44.51
CA ILE A 492 -21.61 30.52 -44.63
C ILE A 492 -21.51 30.17 -46.12
N PRO A 493 -20.34 30.29 -46.75
CA PRO A 493 -20.23 30.12 -48.20
C PRO A 493 -20.08 28.66 -48.63
N GLU A 494 -20.60 28.36 -49.82
CA GLU A 494 -20.47 27.05 -50.47
C GLU A 494 -19.03 26.69 -50.84
N TYR A 495 -18.20 27.67 -51.20
CA TYR A 495 -16.81 27.45 -51.65
C TYR A 495 -15.86 26.96 -50.54
N LEU A 496 -16.27 26.90 -49.27
CA LEU A 496 -15.52 26.12 -48.26
C LEU A 496 -15.45 24.63 -48.62
N SER A 497 -16.38 24.14 -49.45
CA SER A 497 -16.31 22.80 -50.04
C SER A 497 -15.15 22.57 -51.00
N TRP A 498 -14.46 23.64 -51.42
CA TRP A 498 -13.25 23.55 -52.24
C TRP A 498 -11.99 23.27 -51.40
N MET A 499 -12.12 23.10 -50.08
CA MET A 499 -11.07 22.59 -49.19
C MET A 499 -11.29 21.09 -48.95
N PRO A 500 -10.78 20.18 -49.81
CA PRO A 500 -11.20 18.77 -49.81
C PRO A 500 -10.79 17.98 -48.56
N ASN A 501 -9.80 18.46 -47.79
CA ASN A 501 -9.35 17.82 -46.56
C ASN A 501 -9.93 18.44 -45.29
N LEU A 502 -10.74 19.51 -45.40
CA LEU A 502 -11.34 20.16 -44.24
C LEU A 502 -12.28 19.14 -43.57
N ASN A 503 -12.05 18.91 -42.29
CA ASN A 503 -12.73 17.88 -41.52
C ASN A 503 -13.53 18.49 -40.39
N ASP A 504 -12.91 19.40 -39.64
CA ASP A 504 -13.51 20.08 -38.50
C ASP A 504 -13.60 21.58 -38.76
N LEU A 505 -14.83 22.10 -38.70
CA LEU A 505 -15.14 23.50 -38.88
C LEU A 505 -15.92 24.03 -37.70
N ASP A 506 -15.31 24.93 -36.92
CA ASP A 506 -15.94 25.60 -35.80
C ASP A 506 -16.13 27.09 -36.08
N LEU A 507 -17.40 27.46 -36.28
CA LEU A 507 -17.87 28.83 -36.52
C LEU A 507 -18.87 29.27 -35.44
N SER A 508 -18.91 28.57 -34.31
CA SER A 508 -19.81 28.86 -33.20
C SER A 508 -19.55 30.25 -32.60
N TYR A 509 -20.55 30.82 -31.92
CA TYR A 509 -20.43 32.12 -31.25
C TYR A 509 -19.96 33.26 -32.18
N ASN A 510 -20.68 33.45 -33.30
CA ASN A 510 -20.48 34.51 -34.26
C ASN A 510 -21.84 35.16 -34.63
N ASN A 511 -21.85 36.06 -35.63
CA ASN A 511 -23.06 36.70 -36.16
C ASN A 511 -23.37 36.22 -37.59
N LEU A 512 -23.15 34.94 -37.88
CA LEU A 512 -23.40 34.38 -39.21
C LEU A 512 -24.90 34.33 -39.50
N SER A 513 -25.24 34.44 -40.78
CA SER A 513 -26.62 34.55 -41.26
C SER A 513 -26.92 33.60 -42.42
N GLY A 514 -28.19 33.47 -42.78
CA GLY A 514 -28.62 32.62 -43.90
C GLY A 514 -28.73 31.13 -43.53
N THR A 515 -28.71 30.27 -44.55
CA THR A 515 -28.85 28.82 -44.41
C THR A 515 -27.51 28.12 -44.52
N VAL A 516 -27.42 26.89 -43.99
CA VAL A 516 -26.21 26.06 -44.12
C VAL A 516 -26.20 25.45 -45.53
N PRO A 517 -25.15 25.66 -46.35
CA PRO A 517 -25.05 25.09 -47.69
C PRO A 517 -25.01 23.56 -47.68
N ASN A 518 -25.70 22.91 -48.63
CA ASN A 518 -25.74 21.43 -48.74
C ASN A 518 -24.37 20.81 -49.11
N GLN A 519 -23.49 21.63 -49.70
CA GLN A 519 -22.17 21.23 -50.18
C GLN A 519 -21.16 20.99 -49.06
N LEU A 520 -21.49 21.36 -47.80
CA LEU A 520 -20.66 21.11 -46.62
C LEU A 520 -20.90 19.74 -45.98
N SER A 521 -21.60 18.84 -46.67
CA SER A 521 -21.91 17.49 -46.21
C SER A 521 -20.69 16.56 -46.09
N PHE A 522 -19.53 16.96 -46.62
CA PHE A 522 -18.28 16.18 -46.56
C PHE A 522 -17.51 16.33 -45.23
N LEU A 523 -17.86 17.31 -44.39
CA LEU A 523 -17.19 17.55 -43.10
C LEU A 523 -17.47 16.41 -42.12
N SER A 524 -16.55 16.15 -41.18
CA SER A 524 -16.79 15.22 -40.08
C SER A 524 -17.32 15.92 -38.83
N THR A 525 -16.95 17.17 -38.59
CA THR A 525 -17.51 17.97 -37.50
C THR A 525 -17.80 19.41 -37.91
N MET A 526 -18.94 19.92 -37.46
CA MET A 526 -19.40 21.28 -37.76
C MET A 526 -20.07 21.88 -36.52
N TYR A 527 -19.50 22.97 -35.99
CA TYR A 527 -20.05 23.70 -34.85
C TYR A 527 -20.59 25.07 -35.29
N LEU A 528 -21.89 25.29 -35.08
CA LEU A 528 -22.64 26.47 -35.54
C LEU A 528 -23.49 27.11 -34.43
N GLU A 529 -23.43 26.62 -33.20
CA GLU A 529 -24.20 27.15 -32.08
C GLU A 529 -23.93 28.65 -31.82
N ASN A 530 -24.89 29.32 -31.20
CA ASN A 530 -24.84 30.74 -30.86
C ASN A 530 -24.61 31.67 -32.07
N ASN A 531 -25.17 31.32 -33.23
CA ASN A 531 -25.33 32.23 -34.38
C ASN A 531 -26.80 32.66 -34.51
N PRO A 532 -27.21 33.80 -33.94
CA PRO A 532 -28.62 34.16 -33.79
C PRO A 532 -29.34 34.48 -35.11
N PHE A 533 -28.60 34.79 -36.18
CA PHE A 533 -29.16 35.14 -37.49
C PHE A 533 -29.18 33.95 -38.47
N LEU A 534 -28.75 32.77 -38.02
CA LEU A 534 -28.76 31.55 -38.82
C LEU A 534 -30.13 30.86 -38.72
N GLY A 535 -30.75 30.56 -39.87
CA GLY A 535 -32.07 29.93 -39.88
C GLY A 535 -32.61 29.69 -41.29
N SER A 536 -33.45 28.66 -41.43
CA SER A 536 -34.26 28.47 -42.64
C SER A 536 -35.61 29.17 -42.51
N SER A 537 -36.08 29.83 -43.56
CA SER A 537 -37.36 30.55 -43.57
C SER A 537 -38.58 29.66 -43.26
N ASP A 538 -38.49 28.36 -43.52
CA ASP A 538 -39.55 27.36 -43.31
C ASP A 538 -39.30 26.45 -42.10
N GLY A 539 -38.20 26.63 -41.37
CA GLY A 539 -37.77 25.74 -40.29
C GLY A 539 -37.29 24.36 -40.74
N SER A 540 -37.04 24.16 -42.06
CA SER A 540 -36.48 22.91 -42.57
C SER A 540 -34.98 22.79 -42.30
N LEU A 541 -34.51 21.55 -42.19
CA LEU A 541 -33.08 21.23 -42.12
C LEU A 541 -32.53 20.98 -43.53
N PRO A 542 -31.24 21.28 -43.80
CA PRO A 542 -30.54 20.88 -45.01
C PRO A 542 -30.66 19.36 -45.28
N LEU A 543 -30.56 18.95 -46.55
CA LEU A 543 -30.86 17.57 -46.97
C LEU A 543 -29.96 16.50 -46.32
N PHE A 544 -28.75 16.89 -45.94
CA PHE A 544 -27.75 16.04 -45.29
C PHE A 544 -27.86 16.05 -43.76
N MET A 545 -28.86 16.72 -43.17
CA MET A 545 -29.10 16.78 -41.74
C MET A 545 -30.41 16.08 -41.38
N GLU A 546 -30.45 15.39 -40.25
CA GLU A 546 -31.67 14.82 -39.67
C GLU A 546 -31.68 14.93 -38.15
N PRO A 547 -32.87 14.98 -37.51
CA PRO A 547 -32.94 14.93 -36.05
C PRO A 547 -32.46 13.55 -35.57
N SER A 548 -31.52 13.58 -34.64
CA SER A 548 -31.02 12.38 -33.95
C SER A 548 -32.10 11.77 -33.07
N VAL A 549 -31.92 10.50 -32.76
CA VAL A 549 -32.67 9.82 -31.68
C VAL A 549 -32.25 10.37 -30.30
N ILE A 550 -31.09 11.04 -30.20
CA ILE A 550 -30.55 11.60 -28.96
C ILE A 550 -31.11 13.01 -28.74
N PHE A 551 -31.80 13.21 -27.62
CA PHE A 551 -32.36 14.48 -27.21
C PHE A 551 -31.47 15.15 -26.15
N ILE A 552 -31.13 16.42 -26.37
CA ILE A 552 -30.30 17.26 -25.51
C ILE A 552 -31.22 18.20 -24.72
N HIS A 553 -30.98 18.28 -23.42
CA HIS A 553 -31.72 19.09 -22.46
C HIS A 553 -30.86 20.29 -22.04
N LYS A 554 -31.40 21.52 -22.08
CA LYS A 554 -30.75 22.71 -21.52
C LYS A 554 -31.24 22.89 -20.08
N ASP A 555 -30.33 23.11 -19.12
CA ASP A 555 -30.58 23.08 -17.66
C ASP A 555 -31.77 23.91 -17.12
N THR A 556 -32.33 24.83 -17.93
CA THR A 556 -33.42 25.73 -17.55
C THR A 556 -34.75 25.47 -18.25
N GLU A 557 -34.81 24.54 -19.20
CA GLU A 557 -36.00 24.28 -20.02
C GLU A 557 -36.67 22.97 -19.54
N SER A 558 -37.96 22.72 -19.86
CA SER A 558 -38.69 21.50 -19.44
C SER A 558 -38.99 20.55 -20.60
N TYR A 559 -38.16 20.65 -21.63
CA TYR A 559 -38.18 19.83 -22.82
C TYR A 559 -36.74 19.54 -23.28
N ALA A 560 -36.58 18.46 -24.02
CA ALA A 560 -35.35 18.08 -24.68
C ALA A 560 -35.54 18.15 -26.20
N CYS A 561 -34.58 18.72 -26.91
CA CYS A 561 -34.60 18.84 -28.37
C CYS A 561 -33.62 17.85 -28.99
N PRO A 562 -33.91 17.23 -30.14
CA PRO A 562 -32.98 16.29 -30.74
C PRO A 562 -31.70 17.01 -31.15
N SER A 563 -30.56 16.39 -30.88
CA SER A 563 -29.31 16.75 -31.53
C SER A 563 -29.47 16.59 -33.03
N ILE A 564 -28.87 17.46 -33.83
CA ILE A 564 -28.89 17.31 -35.29
C ILE A 564 -27.69 16.46 -35.68
N ILE A 565 -27.93 15.40 -36.46
CA ILE A 565 -26.89 14.51 -36.98
C ILE A 565 -26.87 14.53 -38.51
N GLY A 566 -25.77 14.06 -39.07
CA GLY A 566 -25.67 13.77 -40.49
C GLY A 566 -26.59 12.66 -40.95
N LYS A 567 -27.28 12.88 -42.07
CA LYS A 567 -28.07 11.87 -42.76
C LYS A 567 -27.17 11.01 -43.66
N GLY A 568 -26.80 9.83 -43.18
CA GLY A 568 -26.00 8.85 -43.94
C GLY A 568 -24.48 9.08 -43.94
N PHE A 569 -24.00 10.09 -43.20
CA PHE A 569 -22.58 10.45 -43.07
C PHE A 569 -22.22 10.60 -41.59
N ASP A 570 -21.01 10.21 -41.18
CA ASP A 570 -20.47 10.36 -39.80
C ASP A 570 -20.16 11.83 -39.43
N ILE A 571 -21.00 12.79 -39.85
CA ILE A 571 -20.85 14.21 -39.51
C ILE A 571 -21.50 14.51 -38.15
N ARG A 572 -20.72 15.10 -37.24
CA ARG A 572 -21.19 15.65 -35.96
C ARG A 572 -21.54 17.12 -36.15
N ILE A 573 -22.79 17.47 -35.88
CA ILE A 573 -23.29 18.83 -36.10
C ILE A 573 -23.78 19.39 -34.77
N SER A 574 -23.29 20.56 -34.39
CA SER A 574 -23.81 21.35 -33.29
C SER A 574 -24.57 22.55 -33.85
N LEU A 575 -25.87 22.59 -33.59
CA LEU A 575 -26.80 23.59 -34.13
C LEU A 575 -27.88 23.89 -33.09
N ASP A 576 -28.21 25.16 -32.89
CA ASP A 576 -29.26 25.56 -31.95
C ASP A 576 -30.67 25.22 -32.46
N SER A 577 -31.57 24.88 -31.55
CA SER A 577 -32.98 24.54 -31.86
C SER A 577 -33.79 25.71 -32.44
N THR A 578 -33.29 26.94 -32.28
CA THR A 578 -33.82 28.15 -32.91
C THR A 578 -33.75 28.09 -34.43
N TYR A 579 -32.79 27.36 -35.01
CA TYR A 579 -32.65 27.20 -36.45
C TYR A 579 -33.91 26.58 -37.10
N TYR A 580 -34.57 25.64 -36.42
CA TYR A 580 -35.76 24.90 -36.90
C TYR A 580 -37.05 25.19 -36.08
N ASN A 581 -37.09 26.33 -35.37
CA ASN A 581 -38.24 26.77 -34.58
C ASN A 581 -38.73 25.76 -33.50
N ASN A 582 -37.84 24.98 -32.87
CA ASN A 582 -38.18 23.97 -31.83
C ASN A 582 -39.17 22.86 -32.25
N SER A 583 -39.40 22.67 -33.54
CA SER A 583 -40.43 21.78 -34.07
C SER A 583 -40.26 20.29 -33.73
N PHE A 584 -39.07 19.84 -33.34
CA PHE A 584 -38.75 18.43 -33.09
C PHE A 584 -38.60 18.01 -31.61
N CYS A 585 -38.91 18.86 -30.62
CA CYS A 585 -38.57 18.61 -29.20
C CYS A 585 -39.62 17.77 -28.41
N LEU A 586 -39.22 17.09 -27.32
CA LEU A 586 -40.03 16.22 -26.44
C LEU A 586 -40.01 16.68 -24.96
N CYS A 587 -41.02 16.31 -24.16
CA CYS A 587 -41.03 16.57 -22.71
C CYS A 587 -40.02 15.68 -21.96
N ASP A 588 -39.43 16.21 -20.89
CA ASP A 588 -38.42 15.49 -20.11
C ASP A 588 -38.97 14.28 -19.34
N TYR A 589 -38.07 13.39 -18.96
CA TYR A 589 -38.30 12.35 -17.98
C TYR A 589 -38.81 12.91 -16.64
N ASN A 590 -39.70 12.17 -15.98
CA ASN A 590 -40.49 12.64 -14.82
C ASN A 590 -41.47 13.77 -15.14
N TYR A 591 -41.56 14.20 -16.40
CA TYR A 591 -42.64 15.01 -16.88
C TYR A 591 -43.48 14.19 -17.87
N ARG A 592 -44.79 14.17 -17.67
CA ARG A 592 -45.76 13.61 -18.61
C ARG A 592 -46.41 14.72 -19.42
N GLY A 593 -46.66 14.45 -20.70
CA GLY A 593 -47.30 15.42 -21.58
C GLY A 593 -48.78 15.58 -21.24
N VAL A 594 -49.21 16.77 -20.84
CA VAL A 594 -50.62 17.08 -20.60
C VAL A 594 -50.98 18.34 -21.40
N ASN A 595 -51.74 18.19 -22.49
CA ASN A 595 -52.23 19.27 -23.36
C ASN A 595 -51.13 20.25 -23.87
N GLY A 596 -50.05 19.76 -24.48
CA GLY A 596 -49.01 20.61 -25.11
C GLY A 596 -48.01 21.26 -24.15
N SER A 597 -48.00 20.84 -22.88
CA SER A 597 -47.07 21.27 -21.83
C SER A 597 -46.67 20.08 -20.96
N CYS A 598 -45.52 20.16 -20.28
CA CYS A 598 -44.95 19.08 -19.48
C CYS A 598 -45.34 19.19 -17.97
N LYS A 599 -45.87 18.13 -17.33
CA LYS A 599 -46.25 18.06 -15.88
C LYS A 599 -45.50 16.99 -15.07
N ILE A 600 -45.14 17.27 -13.82
CA ILE A 600 -44.34 16.37 -12.95
C ILE A 600 -45.03 15.03 -12.56
N CYS A 601 -44.25 13.98 -12.38
CA CYS A 601 -44.66 12.63 -11.97
C CYS A 601 -44.68 12.41 -10.45
N PRO A 602 -45.40 11.37 -9.93
CA PRO A 602 -45.40 11.03 -8.51
C PRO A 602 -43.98 10.83 -7.97
N GLN A 603 -43.75 11.23 -6.71
CA GLN A 603 -42.43 11.08 -6.09
C GLN A 603 -41.95 9.63 -6.15
N ASP A 604 -40.65 9.46 -6.43
CA ASP A 604 -39.98 8.18 -6.64
C ASP A 604 -40.47 7.35 -7.83
N SER A 605 -41.45 7.80 -8.62
CA SER A 605 -41.87 7.11 -9.85
C SER A 605 -41.17 7.68 -11.08
N TYR A 606 -41.14 6.92 -12.17
CA TYR A 606 -40.54 7.36 -13.43
C TYR A 606 -41.60 7.41 -14.52
N CYS A 607 -41.79 8.57 -15.14
CA CYS A 607 -42.53 8.65 -16.40
C CYS A 607 -41.52 8.71 -17.54
N PRO A 608 -41.76 7.97 -18.64
CA PRO A 608 -40.79 7.83 -19.71
C PRO A 608 -40.57 9.11 -20.54
N GLY A 609 -41.20 10.25 -20.23
CA GLY A 609 -41.01 11.50 -20.97
C GLY A 609 -41.62 11.39 -22.38
N GLY A 610 -42.81 11.97 -22.55
CA GLY A 610 -43.65 11.76 -23.74
C GLY A 610 -44.77 10.76 -23.47
N GLY A 611 -46.02 11.22 -23.57
CA GLY A 611 -47.20 10.41 -23.21
C GLY A 611 -47.56 10.42 -21.71
N ASN A 612 -48.29 9.39 -21.25
CA ASN A 612 -48.99 9.32 -19.94
C ASN A 612 -48.59 8.16 -18.98
N ASP A 613 -47.62 7.30 -19.33
CA ASP A 613 -47.29 6.08 -18.55
C ASP A 613 -46.46 6.33 -17.28
N ILE A 614 -46.62 5.48 -16.24
CA ILE A 614 -45.86 5.54 -14.96
C ILE A 614 -45.17 4.20 -14.69
N LEU A 615 -43.84 4.21 -14.64
CA LEU A 615 -43.01 3.10 -14.19
C LEU A 615 -42.87 3.18 -12.65
N ILE A 616 -43.26 2.12 -11.95
CA ILE A 616 -42.97 1.98 -10.52
C ILE A 616 -41.56 1.35 -10.41
N PRO A 617 -40.57 2.02 -9.81
CA PRO A 617 -39.24 1.44 -9.73
C PRO A 617 -39.20 0.22 -8.80
N SER A 618 -38.22 -0.63 -9.05
CA SER A 618 -37.82 -1.68 -8.13
C SER A 618 -37.54 -1.11 -6.74
N GLY A 619 -38.15 -1.71 -5.72
CA GLY A 619 -38.04 -1.33 -4.33
C GLY A 619 -39.07 -0.35 -3.84
N TYR A 620 -40.04 -0.01 -4.67
CA TYR A 620 -41.13 0.87 -4.30
C TYR A 620 -42.47 0.15 -4.33
N TYR A 621 -43.29 0.46 -3.32
CA TYR A 621 -44.65 -0.04 -3.14
C TYR A 621 -45.64 1.10 -3.46
N PRO A 622 -46.52 0.96 -4.46
CA PRO A 622 -47.46 2.02 -4.84
C PRO A 622 -48.57 2.22 -3.80
N MET A 623 -48.93 3.48 -3.54
CA MET A 623 -49.95 3.83 -2.57
C MET A 623 -50.73 5.09 -3.03
N PRO A 624 -52.04 5.21 -2.74
CA PRO A 624 -52.92 4.27 -2.03
C PRO A 624 -53.31 3.02 -2.84
N SER A 625 -53.13 3.03 -4.16
CA SER A 625 -53.52 1.94 -5.06
C SER A 625 -52.48 1.70 -6.15
N ASN A 626 -52.50 0.50 -6.76
CA ASN A 626 -51.62 0.15 -7.87
C ASN A 626 -51.94 0.92 -9.17
N GLU A 627 -53.18 1.40 -9.36
CA GLU A 627 -53.66 1.98 -10.64
C GLU A 627 -53.45 3.49 -10.74
N ASN A 628 -53.54 4.22 -9.62
CA ASN A 628 -53.26 5.66 -9.52
C ASN A 628 -52.42 5.91 -8.27
N PRO A 629 -51.10 5.67 -8.32
CA PRO A 629 -50.23 5.99 -7.20
C PRO A 629 -50.08 7.52 -7.07
N GLU A 630 -50.36 8.04 -5.88
CA GLU A 630 -50.07 9.44 -5.55
C GLU A 630 -48.65 9.59 -5.00
N TYR A 631 -48.16 8.55 -4.32
CA TYR A 631 -46.82 8.46 -3.74
C TYR A 631 -46.38 6.99 -3.65
N LEU A 632 -45.08 6.76 -3.54
CA LEU A 632 -44.49 5.44 -3.43
C LEU A 632 -43.80 5.25 -2.06
N LEU A 633 -44.02 4.10 -1.41
CA LEU A 633 -43.32 3.73 -0.17
C LEU A 633 -42.09 2.87 -0.48
N LYS A 634 -40.94 3.19 0.13
CA LYS A 634 -39.72 2.40 -0.05
C LYS A 634 -39.78 1.07 0.72
N CYS A 635 -39.48 -0.02 0.04
CA CYS A 635 -39.39 -1.36 0.60
C CYS A 635 -38.04 -1.62 1.30
N ILE A 636 -38.01 -2.68 2.12
CA ILE A 636 -36.76 -3.12 2.74
C ILE A 636 -35.83 -3.61 1.65
N ILE A 637 -34.59 -3.12 1.64
CA ILE A 637 -33.57 -3.54 0.69
C ILE A 637 -32.82 -4.74 1.28
N SER A 638 -32.54 -5.75 0.45
CA SER A 638 -31.60 -6.81 0.82
C SER A 638 -30.15 -6.29 0.91
N ASN A 639 -29.26 -7.04 1.58
CA ASN A 639 -27.84 -6.67 1.66
C ASN A 639 -27.13 -6.61 0.30
N PHE A 640 -27.74 -7.18 -0.74
CA PHE A 640 -27.21 -7.30 -2.10
C PHE A 640 -27.80 -6.26 -3.06
N GLY A 641 -28.63 -5.34 -2.56
CA GLY A 641 -29.28 -4.34 -3.40
C GLY A 641 -30.54 -4.85 -4.12
N TYR A 642 -30.87 -6.14 -4.06
CA TYR A 642 -32.16 -6.62 -4.57
C TYR A 642 -33.30 -6.14 -3.69
N THR A 643 -34.37 -5.70 -4.33
CA THR A 643 -35.56 -5.21 -3.66
C THR A 643 -36.70 -6.20 -3.81
N SER A 644 -37.34 -6.56 -2.69
CA SER A 644 -38.46 -7.50 -2.69
C SER A 644 -39.71 -6.97 -3.41
N CYS A 645 -39.80 -5.65 -3.62
CA CYS A 645 -40.90 -4.98 -4.31
C CYS A 645 -40.54 -4.65 -5.75
N ASN A 646 -41.44 -4.96 -6.67
CA ASN A 646 -41.35 -4.72 -8.11
C ASN A 646 -39.96 -5.03 -8.72
N PRO A 647 -39.42 -6.25 -8.55
CA PRO A 647 -38.03 -6.55 -8.89
C PRO A 647 -37.66 -6.20 -10.34
N ASP A 648 -38.59 -6.37 -11.28
CA ASP A 648 -38.35 -6.15 -12.71
C ASP A 648 -38.61 -4.70 -13.15
N SER A 649 -38.92 -3.76 -12.24
CA SER A 649 -39.31 -2.38 -12.58
C SER A 649 -40.34 -2.34 -13.71
N SER A 650 -41.51 -2.92 -13.49
CA SER A 650 -42.59 -2.94 -14.48
C SER A 650 -43.58 -1.80 -14.29
N TYR A 651 -44.28 -1.43 -15.38
CA TYR A 651 -45.43 -0.51 -15.35
C TYR A 651 -46.57 -1.01 -14.43
N ASN A 652 -46.64 -2.32 -14.17
CA ASN A 652 -47.51 -2.94 -13.15
C ASN A 652 -46.72 -3.37 -11.91
N TYR A 653 -47.27 -3.21 -10.71
CA TYR A 653 -46.60 -3.60 -9.47
C TYR A 653 -46.69 -5.11 -9.16
N THR A 654 -45.55 -5.76 -8.85
CA THR A 654 -45.44 -7.17 -8.42
C THR A 654 -44.47 -7.36 -7.24
N CYS A 655 -44.60 -8.39 -6.38
CA CYS A 655 -43.55 -8.74 -5.40
C CYS A 655 -42.58 -9.78 -6.01
N GLN A 656 -41.32 -9.77 -5.57
CA GLN A 656 -40.33 -10.77 -5.95
C GLN A 656 -40.72 -12.18 -5.50
N ASP A 657 -40.35 -13.18 -6.31
CA ASP A 657 -40.56 -14.59 -6.02
C ASP A 657 -40.05 -14.96 -4.61
N GLY A 658 -40.94 -15.57 -3.82
CA GLY A 658 -40.67 -15.95 -2.43
C GLY A 658 -41.00 -14.88 -1.38
N TYR A 659 -41.40 -13.67 -1.77
CA TYR A 659 -41.79 -12.57 -0.88
C TYR A 659 -43.28 -12.24 -1.00
N GLN A 660 -43.89 -11.81 0.11
CA GLN A 660 -45.30 -11.42 0.18
C GLN A 660 -45.55 -10.38 1.30
N GLY A 661 -46.76 -9.82 1.32
CA GLY A 661 -47.22 -8.89 2.35
C GLY A 661 -46.75 -7.44 2.14
N ARG A 662 -47.03 -6.59 3.13
CA ARG A 662 -46.67 -5.15 3.11
C ARG A 662 -45.16 -4.97 2.93
N LEU A 663 -44.76 -4.10 2.00
CA LEU A 663 -43.36 -3.89 1.59
C LEU A 663 -42.65 -5.17 1.09
N CYS A 664 -43.38 -6.21 0.68
CA CYS A 664 -42.87 -7.54 0.36
C CYS A 664 -41.89 -8.09 1.43
N SER A 665 -42.18 -7.85 2.70
CA SER A 665 -41.24 -8.12 3.82
C SER A 665 -41.36 -9.51 4.45
N LYS A 666 -42.42 -10.27 4.14
CA LYS A 666 -42.66 -11.60 4.70
C LYS A 666 -42.31 -12.67 3.66
N CYS A 667 -41.58 -13.72 4.05
CA CYS A 667 -41.35 -14.85 3.15
C CYS A 667 -42.63 -15.66 2.90
N VAL A 668 -42.77 -16.19 1.69
CA VAL A 668 -43.82 -17.15 1.30
C VAL A 668 -43.51 -18.51 1.93
N ASP A 669 -44.55 -19.32 2.15
CA ASP A 669 -44.39 -20.68 2.64
C ASP A 669 -43.49 -21.48 1.67
N GLY A 670 -42.45 -22.14 2.20
CA GLY A 670 -41.38 -22.79 1.41
C GLY A 670 -40.09 -21.97 1.26
N TYR A 671 -40.04 -20.75 1.81
CA TYR A 671 -38.84 -19.91 1.88
C TYR A 671 -38.46 -19.60 3.34
N PHE A 672 -37.19 -19.26 3.58
CA PHE A 672 -36.68 -18.83 4.89
C PHE A 672 -35.87 -17.54 4.82
N HIS A 673 -35.78 -16.82 5.94
CA HIS A 673 -34.95 -15.62 6.04
C HIS A 673 -33.45 -15.96 6.09
N LYS A 674 -32.70 -15.54 5.07
CA LYS A 674 -31.23 -15.49 5.03
C LYS A 674 -30.80 -14.02 5.16
N GLY A 675 -30.70 -13.52 6.40
CA GLY A 675 -30.52 -12.08 6.61
C GLY A 675 -31.80 -11.32 6.27
N THR A 676 -31.73 -10.39 5.32
CA THR A 676 -32.88 -9.63 4.78
C THR A 676 -33.59 -10.33 3.60
N GLU A 677 -33.04 -11.43 3.08
CA GLU A 677 -33.56 -12.14 1.92
C GLU A 677 -34.42 -13.36 2.27
N CYS A 678 -35.33 -13.73 1.36
CA CYS A 678 -36.05 -14.99 1.37
C CYS A 678 -35.38 -15.97 0.40
N SER A 679 -34.83 -17.07 0.91
CA SER A 679 -34.26 -18.16 0.10
C SER A 679 -35.11 -19.41 0.16
N VAL A 680 -35.17 -20.15 -0.96
CA VAL A 680 -35.91 -21.42 -1.06
C VAL A 680 -35.40 -22.37 0.02
N CYS A 681 -36.32 -23.00 0.74
CA CYS A 681 -35.99 -24.05 1.68
C CYS A 681 -35.38 -25.25 0.97
N PRO A 682 -34.21 -25.77 1.41
CA PRO A 682 -33.66 -26.99 0.81
C PRO A 682 -34.66 -28.13 1.00
N THR A 683 -35.20 -28.64 -0.11
CA THR A 683 -36.16 -29.75 -0.14
C THR A 683 -35.42 -31.05 -0.42
N GLY A 684 -35.80 -32.13 0.27
CA GLY A 684 -35.22 -33.47 0.07
C GLY A 684 -34.18 -33.90 1.12
N PRO A 685 -33.59 -35.11 0.97
CA PRO A 685 -32.71 -35.72 1.98
C PRO A 685 -31.45 -34.90 2.28
N GLN A 686 -31.04 -34.00 1.39
CA GLN A 686 -29.89 -33.11 1.60
C GLN A 686 -30.08 -32.15 2.77
N SER A 687 -31.29 -31.66 3.05
CA SER A 687 -31.51 -30.77 4.21
C SER A 687 -31.36 -31.51 5.54
N ILE A 688 -31.82 -32.76 5.59
CA ILE A 688 -31.61 -33.65 6.75
C ILE A 688 -30.13 -33.96 6.89
N VAL A 689 -29.40 -34.22 5.80
CA VAL A 689 -27.94 -34.45 5.86
C VAL A 689 -27.20 -33.19 6.31
N ILE A 690 -27.52 -32.01 5.78
CA ILE A 690 -26.90 -30.74 6.21
C ILE A 690 -27.24 -30.46 7.67
N PHE A 691 -28.50 -30.67 8.10
CA PHE A 691 -28.87 -30.55 9.50
C PHE A 691 -28.09 -31.52 10.38
N ILE A 692 -28.03 -32.80 10.03
CA ILE A 692 -27.26 -33.80 10.76
C ILE A 692 -25.79 -33.41 10.78
N VAL A 693 -25.19 -33.01 9.67
CA VAL A 693 -23.77 -32.61 9.61
C VAL A 693 -23.52 -31.36 10.45
N VAL A 694 -24.35 -30.32 10.34
CA VAL A 694 -24.17 -29.09 11.14
C VAL A 694 -24.39 -29.40 12.61
N VAL A 695 -25.43 -30.15 12.98
CA VAL A 695 -25.69 -30.57 14.36
C VAL A 695 -24.56 -31.46 14.86
N VAL A 696 -24.06 -32.41 14.07
CA VAL A 696 -22.95 -33.31 14.43
C VAL A 696 -21.64 -32.55 14.54
N VAL A 697 -21.32 -31.63 13.63
CA VAL A 697 -20.12 -30.78 13.70
C VAL A 697 -20.23 -29.84 14.91
N PHE A 698 -21.40 -29.27 15.16
CA PHE A 698 -21.63 -28.41 16.31
C PHE A 698 -21.54 -29.18 17.62
N ILE A 699 -22.17 -30.35 17.71
CA ILE A 699 -22.05 -31.29 18.83
C ILE A 699 -20.60 -31.76 18.94
N ALA A 700 -19.90 -32.06 17.85
CA ALA A 700 -18.51 -32.52 17.87
C ALA A 700 -17.58 -31.41 18.35
N LEU A 701 -17.75 -30.17 17.88
CA LEU A 701 -17.00 -29.00 18.37
C LEU A 701 -17.33 -28.71 19.84
N PHE A 702 -18.60 -28.80 20.25
CA PHE A 702 -19.05 -28.65 21.62
C PHE A 702 -18.48 -29.74 22.54
N LEU A 703 -18.62 -31.02 22.17
CA LEU A 703 -18.07 -32.17 22.86
C LEU A 703 -16.53 -32.12 22.88
N PHE A 704 -15.91 -31.69 21.79
CA PHE A 704 -14.47 -31.46 21.73
C PHE A 704 -14.07 -30.37 22.74
N PHE A 705 -14.87 -29.31 22.86
CA PHE A 705 -14.69 -28.28 23.89
C PHE A 705 -14.84 -28.84 25.32
N VAL A 706 -15.79 -29.77 25.55
CA VAL A 706 -15.95 -30.51 26.82
C VAL A 706 -14.73 -31.39 27.10
N MET A 707 -14.14 -32.01 26.08
CA MET A 707 -12.97 -32.89 26.18
C MET A 707 -11.64 -32.15 26.32
N THR A 708 -11.55 -30.90 25.85
CA THR A 708 -10.28 -30.16 25.82
C THR A 708 -9.91 -29.67 27.22
N ASP A 709 -8.75 -30.14 27.70
CA ASP A 709 -8.19 -29.73 28.98
C ASP A 709 -7.96 -28.19 28.99
N PRO A 710 -8.47 -27.42 29.98
CA PRO A 710 -8.32 -25.96 30.04
C PRO A 710 -6.88 -25.48 29.85
N LYS A 711 -5.91 -26.29 30.26
CA LYS A 711 -4.48 -25.96 30.24
C LYS A 711 -3.81 -26.16 28.87
N ARG A 712 -4.45 -26.86 27.92
CA ARG A 712 -3.87 -27.24 26.61
C ARG A 712 -4.25 -26.32 25.46
N SER A 713 -5.14 -25.36 25.67
CA SER A 713 -5.68 -24.48 24.64
C SER A 713 -5.28 -23.02 24.87
N LEU A 714 -5.49 -22.17 23.85
CA LEU A 714 -5.57 -20.72 24.00
C LEU A 714 -6.33 -20.34 25.30
N PRO A 715 -5.91 -19.31 26.06
CA PRO A 715 -6.62 -18.84 27.24
C PRO A 715 -8.13 -18.72 26.96
N SER A 716 -8.97 -19.14 27.92
CA SER A 716 -10.42 -19.10 27.74
C SER A 716 -10.93 -17.68 27.45
N SER A 717 -10.25 -16.67 28.00
CA SER A 717 -10.42 -15.25 27.71
C SER A 717 -10.27 -14.97 26.22
N THR A 718 -9.12 -15.30 25.63
CA THR A 718 -8.85 -15.04 24.22
C THR A 718 -9.91 -15.66 23.31
N ARG A 719 -10.42 -16.86 23.64
CA ARG A 719 -11.55 -17.49 22.90
C ARG A 719 -12.86 -16.69 23.03
N LYS A 720 -13.24 -16.26 24.23
CA LYS A 720 -14.44 -15.42 24.45
C LYS A 720 -14.35 -14.09 23.71
N THR A 721 -13.15 -13.52 23.71
CA THR A 721 -12.82 -12.24 23.11
C THR A 721 -12.90 -12.32 21.59
N VAL A 722 -12.23 -13.31 21.00
CA VAL A 722 -12.33 -13.58 19.56
C VAL A 722 -13.78 -13.88 19.15
N MET A 723 -14.51 -14.71 19.90
CA MET A 723 -15.92 -15.00 19.63
C MET A 723 -16.80 -13.74 19.68
N TYR A 724 -16.63 -12.91 20.71
CA TYR A 724 -17.34 -11.64 20.81
C TYR A 724 -17.05 -10.72 19.63
N TYR A 725 -15.79 -10.62 19.20
CA TYR A 725 -15.41 -9.82 18.04
C TYR A 725 -16.05 -10.33 16.76
N TYR A 726 -16.03 -11.64 16.52
CA TYR A 726 -16.74 -12.23 15.38
C TYR A 726 -18.24 -11.96 15.41
N GLN A 727 -18.89 -12.14 16.56
CA GLN A 727 -20.33 -11.89 16.69
C GLN A 727 -20.67 -10.43 16.42
N VAL A 728 -19.98 -9.49 17.09
CA VAL A 728 -20.22 -8.04 16.92
C VAL A 728 -19.91 -7.58 15.50
N PHE A 729 -18.80 -8.04 14.94
CA PHE A 729 -18.43 -7.71 13.57
C PHE A 729 -19.50 -8.20 12.58
N ASN A 730 -19.93 -9.47 12.67
CA ASN A 730 -21.01 -10.00 11.85
C ASN A 730 -22.32 -9.21 12.00
N LEU A 731 -22.65 -8.75 13.21
CA LEU A 731 -23.86 -7.98 13.47
C LEU A 731 -23.78 -6.55 12.91
N LEU A 732 -22.62 -5.90 13.05
CA LEU A 732 -22.35 -4.59 12.45
C LEU A 732 -22.46 -4.68 10.92
N LEU A 733 -21.83 -5.70 10.32
CA LEU A 733 -21.98 -6.01 8.90
C LEU A 733 -23.45 -6.20 8.49
N SER A 734 -24.24 -6.90 9.31
CA SER A 734 -25.64 -7.19 8.97
C SER A 734 -26.58 -5.99 8.95
N LYS A 735 -26.28 -4.92 9.70
CA LYS A 735 -27.16 -3.75 9.86
C LYS A 735 -26.77 -2.55 9.02
N LEU A 736 -25.50 -2.45 8.63
CA LEU A 736 -24.96 -1.34 7.87
C LEU A 736 -24.89 -1.79 6.40
N SER A 737 -25.88 -1.37 5.61
CA SER A 737 -26.12 -1.70 4.19
C SER A 737 -25.29 -0.84 3.23
N PRO A 738 -25.07 -1.25 1.95
CA PRO A 738 -25.06 -2.62 1.40
C PRO A 738 -23.62 -3.16 1.23
N TRP A 739 -23.43 -4.48 1.30
CA TRP A 739 -22.11 -5.11 1.09
C TRP A 739 -22.10 -5.91 -0.21
N PRO A 740 -20.96 -6.03 -0.91
CA PRO A 740 -20.80 -6.90 -2.06
C PRO A 740 -21.31 -8.34 -1.82
N SER A 741 -21.82 -8.98 -2.87
CA SER A 741 -22.40 -10.33 -2.81
C SER A 741 -21.49 -11.39 -2.18
N PHE A 742 -20.16 -11.26 -2.33
CA PHE A 742 -19.20 -12.15 -1.68
C PHE A 742 -19.31 -12.12 -0.14
N PHE A 743 -19.55 -10.95 0.48
CA PHE A 743 -19.67 -10.84 1.94
C PHE A 743 -20.92 -11.53 2.47
N SER A 744 -21.96 -11.69 1.66
CA SER A 744 -23.14 -12.44 2.06
C SER A 744 -22.85 -13.92 2.32
N ILE A 745 -21.91 -14.49 1.55
CA ILE A 745 -21.49 -15.88 1.70
C ILE A 745 -20.77 -15.98 3.04
N PHE A 746 -19.88 -15.04 3.33
CA PHE A 746 -19.24 -14.93 4.64
C PHE A 746 -20.23 -14.75 5.77
N TYR A 747 -21.19 -13.81 5.67
CA TYR A 747 -22.25 -13.61 6.65
C TYR A 747 -23.07 -14.89 6.84
N SER A 748 -23.45 -15.59 5.78
CA SER A 748 -24.17 -16.85 5.87
C SER A 748 -23.33 -17.97 6.49
N GLY A 749 -22.03 -17.99 6.19
CA GLY A 749 -21.06 -18.91 6.74
C GLY A 749 -20.66 -18.59 8.18
N SER A 750 -20.97 -17.39 8.68
CA SER A 750 -20.66 -16.94 10.04
C SER A 750 -21.91 -16.69 10.90
N SER A 751 -23.11 -16.67 10.31
CA SER A 751 -24.39 -16.40 10.99
C SER A 751 -24.73 -17.43 12.06
N TRP A 752 -24.22 -18.66 11.91
CA TRP A 752 -24.29 -19.71 12.93
C TRP A 752 -23.59 -19.30 14.25
N LEU A 753 -22.59 -18.40 14.22
CA LEU A 753 -21.96 -17.85 15.44
C LEU A 753 -22.91 -16.91 16.22
N ASN A 754 -23.86 -16.31 15.52
CA ASN A 754 -25.00 -15.58 16.09
C ASN A 754 -26.24 -16.49 16.26
N PHE A 755 -26.09 -17.80 16.05
CA PHE A 755 -27.14 -18.80 16.17
C PHE A 755 -28.34 -18.59 15.22
N SER A 756 -28.13 -17.94 14.07
CA SER A 756 -29.17 -17.82 13.05
C SER A 756 -29.21 -19.08 12.18
N PHE A 757 -30.23 -19.93 12.36
CA PHE A 757 -30.41 -21.21 11.65
C PHE A 757 -31.57 -21.18 10.64
N GLY A 758 -31.66 -20.11 9.84
CA GLY A 758 -32.76 -19.95 8.88
C GLY A 758 -32.89 -21.15 7.91
N PHE A 759 -31.76 -21.74 7.52
CA PHE A 759 -31.69 -22.83 6.54
C PHE A 759 -32.40 -24.13 6.96
N LEU A 760 -32.81 -24.27 8.22
CA LEU A 760 -33.43 -25.50 8.71
C LEU A 760 -34.90 -25.67 8.32
N CYS A 761 -35.59 -24.61 7.88
CA CYS A 761 -36.92 -24.70 7.26
C CYS A 761 -37.89 -25.70 7.90
N ILE A 762 -37.92 -25.77 9.23
CA ILE A 762 -38.73 -26.77 9.92
C ILE A 762 -40.19 -26.37 9.72
N ASN A 763 -40.94 -27.25 9.03
CA ASN A 763 -42.29 -27.14 8.42
C ASN A 763 -43.34 -26.12 8.94
N ASN A 764 -43.23 -25.61 10.17
CA ASN A 764 -44.12 -24.58 10.72
C ASN A 764 -43.43 -23.52 11.58
N LEU A 765 -42.13 -23.67 11.89
CA LEU A 765 -41.37 -22.66 12.62
C LEU A 765 -40.88 -21.53 11.73
N SER A 766 -40.85 -21.67 10.40
CA SER A 766 -40.47 -20.55 9.50
C SER A 766 -41.41 -19.35 9.60
N ARG A 767 -42.65 -19.55 10.07
CA ARG A 767 -43.60 -18.47 10.39
C ARG A 767 -43.08 -17.51 11.47
N TRP A 768 -42.10 -17.94 12.26
CA TRP A 768 -41.41 -17.13 13.26
C TRP A 768 -39.90 -17.16 12.96
N PRO A 769 -39.31 -16.09 12.41
CA PRO A 769 -37.90 -16.12 12.02
C PRO A 769 -37.03 -16.35 13.26
N ASN A 770 -36.20 -17.42 13.25
CA ASN A 770 -35.08 -17.85 14.13
C ASN A 770 -35.13 -17.61 15.66
N LEU A 771 -35.71 -16.51 16.10
CA LEU A 771 -35.90 -15.97 17.44
C LEU A 771 -36.37 -17.00 18.48
N PHE A 772 -37.41 -17.80 18.20
CA PHE A 772 -37.89 -18.80 19.17
C PHE A 772 -36.97 -20.02 19.31
N ILE A 773 -36.33 -20.48 18.22
CA ILE A 773 -35.39 -21.61 18.24
C ILE A 773 -34.17 -21.25 19.08
N VAL A 774 -33.65 -20.03 18.90
CA VAL A 774 -32.49 -19.54 19.65
C VAL A 774 -32.82 -19.31 21.12
N MET A 775 -33.99 -18.73 21.42
CA MET A 775 -34.36 -18.35 22.79
C MET A 775 -34.79 -19.54 23.66
N ILE A 776 -35.45 -20.56 23.09
CA ILE A 776 -35.97 -21.72 23.82
C ILE A 776 -35.07 -22.94 23.63
N CYS A 777 -34.84 -23.35 22.39
CA CYS A 777 -34.27 -24.66 22.10
C CYS A 777 -32.77 -24.71 22.40
N LEU A 778 -32.02 -23.66 22.11
CA LEU A 778 -30.55 -23.69 22.18
C LEU A 778 -29.99 -23.81 23.62
N PRO A 779 -30.34 -22.93 24.58
CA PRO A 779 -29.86 -23.06 25.95
C PRO A 779 -30.30 -24.38 26.59
N PHE A 780 -31.54 -24.81 26.31
CA PHE A 780 -32.08 -26.07 26.80
C PHE A 780 -31.40 -27.29 26.15
N ALA A 781 -31.15 -27.26 24.84
CA ALA A 781 -30.46 -28.33 24.13
C ALA A 781 -29.03 -28.49 24.63
N PHE A 782 -28.29 -27.39 24.85
CA PHE A 782 -26.97 -27.47 25.47
C PHE A 782 -27.00 -28.10 26.85
N LEU A 783 -27.98 -27.73 27.68
CA LEU A 783 -28.18 -28.31 28.99
C LEU A 783 -28.49 -29.81 28.92
N VAL A 784 -29.44 -30.21 28.06
CA VAL A 784 -29.82 -31.63 27.87
C VAL A 784 -28.69 -32.45 27.28
N ILE A 785 -28.01 -31.97 26.23
CA ILE A 785 -26.84 -32.65 25.62
C ILE A 785 -25.75 -32.84 26.66
N SER A 786 -25.50 -31.84 27.50
CA SER A 786 -24.54 -31.95 28.60
C SER A 786 -24.96 -32.99 29.63
N ILE A 787 -26.23 -33.01 30.05
CA ILE A 787 -26.74 -34.00 31.00
C ILE A 787 -26.64 -35.43 30.44
N VAL A 788 -27.10 -35.63 29.19
CA VAL A 788 -27.06 -36.94 28.51
C VAL A 788 -25.61 -37.40 28.32
N PHE A 789 -24.71 -36.50 27.92
CA PHE A 789 -23.29 -36.82 27.77
C PHE A 789 -22.66 -37.23 29.09
N ILE A 790 -22.88 -36.46 30.17
CA ILE A 790 -22.40 -36.81 31.51
C ILE A 790 -22.96 -38.16 31.94
N ALA A 791 -24.26 -38.42 31.76
CA ALA A 791 -24.89 -39.70 32.09
C ALA A 791 -24.29 -40.86 31.28
N SER A 792 -24.08 -40.69 29.97
CA SER A 792 -23.48 -41.69 29.10
C SER A 792 -22.03 -42.02 29.46
N MET A 793 -21.23 -41.02 29.85
CA MET A 793 -19.84 -41.22 30.28
C MET A 793 -19.75 -41.87 31.66
N GLN A 794 -20.66 -41.53 32.58
CA GLN A 794 -20.77 -42.21 33.87
C GLN A 794 -21.21 -43.67 33.69
N LEU A 795 -22.17 -43.93 32.79
CA LEU A 795 -22.59 -45.29 32.43
C LEU A 795 -21.46 -46.07 31.77
N PHE A 796 -20.72 -45.48 30.83
CA PHE A 796 -19.56 -46.12 30.21
C PHE A 796 -18.48 -46.46 31.25
N HIS A 797 -18.19 -45.54 32.18
CA HIS A 797 -17.28 -45.81 33.27
C HIS A 797 -17.79 -46.92 34.21
N TYR A 798 -19.09 -46.95 34.51
CA TYR A 798 -19.72 -48.02 35.30
C TYR A 798 -19.59 -49.38 34.60
N VAL A 799 -19.94 -49.47 33.31
CA VAL A 799 -19.83 -50.70 32.49
C VAL A 799 -18.37 -51.15 32.38
N LYS A 800 -17.43 -50.22 32.12
CA LYS A 800 -16.00 -50.54 32.05
C LYS A 800 -15.42 -50.99 33.40
N SER A 801 -15.86 -50.36 34.49
CA SER A 801 -15.45 -50.74 35.86
C SER A 801 -16.00 -52.13 36.22
N SER A 802 -17.26 -52.42 35.86
CA SER A 802 -17.90 -53.72 36.04
C SER A 802 -17.22 -54.82 35.20
N LEU A 803 -16.89 -54.54 33.93
CA LEU A 803 -16.17 -55.47 33.04
C LEU A 803 -14.74 -55.78 33.52
N ASN A 804 -14.07 -54.79 34.13
CA ASN A 804 -12.72 -54.96 34.67
C ASN A 804 -12.69 -55.43 36.13
N GLY A 805 -13.86 -55.66 36.77
CA GLY A 805 -13.95 -56.10 38.17
C GLY A 805 -13.54 -55.07 39.22
N VAL A 806 -13.60 -53.78 38.91
CA VAL A 806 -13.21 -52.66 39.82
C VAL A 806 -14.46 -51.94 40.32
N ASP A 807 -14.47 -51.53 41.59
CA ASP A 807 -15.57 -50.73 42.16
C ASP A 807 -15.71 -49.37 41.46
N TYR A 808 -16.94 -49.06 41.05
CA TYR A 808 -17.27 -47.82 40.38
C TYR A 808 -17.18 -46.61 41.33
N ILE A 809 -16.25 -45.71 41.06
CA ILE A 809 -16.14 -44.42 41.76
C ILE A 809 -16.77 -43.32 40.90
N PHE A 810 -17.83 -42.71 41.40
CA PHE A 810 -18.55 -41.63 40.75
C PHE A 810 -17.64 -40.41 40.50
N ASN A 811 -17.37 -40.11 39.22
CA ASN A 811 -16.40 -39.08 38.87
C ASN A 811 -17.02 -37.67 38.85
N LYS A 812 -16.99 -36.97 39.98
CA LYS A 812 -17.51 -35.59 40.10
C LYS A 812 -16.86 -34.61 39.11
N LYS A 813 -15.63 -34.86 38.63
CA LYS A 813 -14.93 -33.99 37.66
C LYS A 813 -15.68 -33.86 36.34
N LEU A 814 -16.39 -34.90 35.90
CA LEU A 814 -17.20 -34.87 34.67
C LEU A 814 -18.38 -33.91 34.79
N ILE A 815 -19.05 -33.90 35.96
CA ILE A 815 -20.15 -32.95 36.23
C ILE A 815 -19.62 -31.52 36.21
N TYR A 816 -18.49 -31.26 36.87
CA TYR A 816 -17.89 -29.93 36.88
C TYR A 816 -17.45 -29.48 35.49
N SER A 817 -16.92 -30.37 34.66
CA SER A 817 -16.62 -30.05 33.25
C SER A 817 -17.89 -29.69 32.48
N GLY A 818 -18.98 -30.44 32.68
CA GLY A 818 -20.27 -30.15 32.09
C GLY A 818 -20.83 -28.78 32.49
N VAL A 819 -20.77 -28.44 33.78
CA VAL A 819 -21.18 -27.10 34.26
C VAL A 819 -20.32 -26.01 33.63
N ARG A 820 -18.99 -26.20 33.57
CA ARG A 820 -18.07 -25.24 32.96
C ARG A 820 -18.41 -24.95 31.51
N VAL A 821 -18.76 -25.97 30.75
CA VAL A 821 -19.13 -25.82 29.34
C VAL A 821 -20.48 -25.13 29.19
N ASN A 822 -21.48 -25.45 30.01
CA ASN A 822 -22.76 -24.72 29.98
C ASN A 822 -22.61 -23.25 30.34
N LEU A 823 -21.77 -22.91 31.33
CA LEU A 823 -21.46 -21.52 31.66
C LEU A 823 -20.76 -20.80 30.51
N LEU A 824 -19.83 -21.48 29.81
CA LEU A 824 -19.21 -20.91 28.63
C LEU A 824 -20.21 -20.74 27.47
N ALA A 825 -21.11 -21.70 27.27
CA ALA A 825 -22.16 -21.62 26.25
C ALA A 825 -23.13 -20.45 26.53
N LEU A 826 -23.58 -20.28 27.78
CA LEU A 826 -24.38 -19.12 28.19
C LEU A 826 -23.65 -17.81 27.94
N ASN A 827 -22.34 -17.77 28.18
CA ASN A 827 -21.52 -16.60 27.86
C ASN A 827 -21.55 -16.30 26.36
N PHE A 828 -21.29 -17.30 25.49
CA PHE A 828 -21.31 -17.14 24.03
C PHE A 828 -22.70 -16.80 23.49
N LEU A 829 -23.76 -17.30 24.13
CA LEU A 829 -25.16 -17.04 23.76
C LEU A 829 -25.66 -15.66 24.22
N TYR A 830 -24.99 -15.00 25.17
CA TYR A 830 -25.53 -13.80 25.82
C TYR A 830 -25.81 -12.65 24.83
N LEU A 831 -24.85 -12.32 23.95
CA LEU A 831 -25.01 -11.27 22.96
C LEU A 831 -26.16 -11.55 21.97
N PRO A 832 -26.20 -12.70 21.26
CA PRO A 832 -27.29 -12.99 20.33
C PRO A 832 -28.65 -13.08 21.03
N LEU A 833 -28.74 -13.67 22.23
CA LEU A 833 -30.01 -13.70 22.99
C LEU A 833 -30.55 -12.30 23.29
N CYS A 834 -29.70 -11.39 23.77
CA CYS A 834 -30.10 -10.01 24.04
C CYS A 834 -30.64 -9.32 22.78
N ILE A 835 -29.97 -9.50 21.64
CA ILE A 835 -30.37 -8.86 20.37
C ILE A 835 -31.74 -9.37 19.91
N TYR A 836 -31.94 -10.68 19.87
CA TYR A 836 -33.22 -11.25 19.46
C TYR A 836 -34.36 -10.84 20.40
N ILE A 837 -34.12 -10.78 21.71
CA ILE A 837 -35.13 -10.31 22.66
C ILE A 837 -35.49 -8.84 22.40
N PHE A 838 -34.49 -7.98 22.21
CA PHE A 838 -34.70 -6.56 22.04
C PHE A 838 -35.35 -6.17 20.71
N GLN A 839 -35.13 -6.94 19.64
CA GLN A 839 -35.76 -6.70 18.33
C GLN A 839 -37.30 -6.77 18.34
N ASN A 840 -37.91 -7.38 19.37
CA ASN A 840 -39.38 -7.49 19.47
C ASN A 840 -40.08 -6.27 20.10
N TYR A 841 -39.34 -5.34 20.71
CA TYR A 841 -39.94 -4.18 21.38
C TYR A 841 -40.32 -2.99 20.48
N PRO A 842 -39.49 -2.56 19.50
CA PRO A 842 -39.74 -1.31 18.79
C PRO A 842 -40.94 -1.40 17.84
N CYS A 843 -41.82 -0.40 17.91
CA CYS A 843 -42.91 -0.15 16.99
C CYS A 843 -42.70 1.20 16.30
N THR A 844 -42.82 1.22 14.99
CA THR A 844 -42.70 2.41 14.14
C THR A 844 -44.07 2.79 13.59
N LYS A 845 -44.45 4.05 13.79
CA LYS A 845 -45.67 4.63 13.22
C LYS A 845 -45.41 5.03 11.77
N ASP A 846 -46.26 4.58 10.86
CA ASP A 846 -46.26 5.04 9.48
C ASP A 846 -46.74 6.50 9.46
N GLN A 847 -45.93 7.38 8.88
CA GLN A 847 -46.23 8.81 8.77
C GLN A 847 -47.41 9.09 7.83
N VAL A 848 -47.69 8.16 6.90
CA VAL A 848 -48.65 8.39 5.83
C VAL A 848 -50.05 7.83 6.18
N THR A 849 -50.15 6.64 6.78
CA THR A 849 -51.44 6.09 7.25
C THR A 849 -51.77 6.41 8.69
N GLY A 850 -50.76 6.70 9.53
CA GLY A 850 -50.93 6.86 10.97
C GLY A 850 -51.01 5.56 11.78
N GLU A 851 -50.96 4.39 11.15
CA GLU A 851 -50.94 3.07 11.83
C GLU A 851 -49.53 2.71 12.32
N SER A 852 -49.42 1.86 13.35
CA SER A 852 -48.13 1.46 13.94
C SER A 852 -47.79 0.00 13.62
N PHE A 853 -46.55 -0.28 13.21
CA PHE A 853 -46.07 -1.62 12.85
C PHE A 853 -44.78 -1.96 13.60
N MET A 854 -44.50 -3.25 13.82
CA MET A 854 -43.25 -3.68 14.46
C MET A 854 -42.06 -3.34 13.56
N SER A 855 -41.00 -2.75 14.11
CA SER A 855 -39.88 -2.26 13.29
C SER A 855 -39.06 -3.38 12.64
N PHE A 856 -39.02 -4.57 13.26
CA PHE A 856 -38.35 -5.74 12.70
C PHE A 856 -39.29 -6.65 11.88
N PHE A 857 -40.60 -6.60 12.13
CA PHE A 857 -41.64 -7.32 11.39
C PHE A 857 -42.66 -6.34 10.80
N PRO A 858 -42.34 -5.61 9.72
CA PRO A 858 -43.19 -4.51 9.25
C PRO A 858 -44.54 -4.95 8.68
N TRP A 859 -44.77 -6.27 8.51
CA TRP A 859 -46.09 -6.84 8.20
C TRP A 859 -46.99 -7.03 9.43
N GLN A 860 -46.47 -6.90 10.65
CA GLN A 860 -47.21 -7.10 11.90
C GLN A 860 -47.55 -5.74 12.52
N GLU A 861 -48.84 -5.42 12.56
CA GLU A 861 -49.36 -4.22 13.19
C GLU A 861 -49.16 -4.28 14.73
N CYS A 862 -48.76 -3.14 15.31
CA CYS A 862 -48.62 -2.86 16.72
C CYS A 862 -49.91 -2.22 17.26
N GLY A 863 -50.55 -2.88 18.22
CA GLY A 863 -51.81 -2.42 18.82
C GLY A 863 -52.58 -3.58 19.46
N ASP A 864 -53.91 -3.50 19.46
CA ASP A 864 -54.82 -4.51 20.03
C ASP A 864 -54.87 -5.85 19.26
N ASN A 865 -53.90 -6.10 18.40
CA ASN A 865 -53.78 -7.36 17.69
C ASN A 865 -53.37 -8.50 18.64
N SER A 866 -54.16 -9.58 18.68
CA SER A 866 -53.96 -10.71 19.59
C SER A 866 -52.58 -11.38 19.48
N THR A 867 -51.99 -11.35 18.29
CA THR A 867 -50.66 -11.91 18.00
C THR A 867 -49.56 -11.07 18.65
N HIS A 868 -49.61 -9.73 18.49
CA HIS A 868 -48.65 -8.80 19.07
C HIS A 868 -48.59 -8.94 20.60
N ASN A 869 -49.75 -9.04 21.26
CA ASN A 869 -49.85 -9.23 22.71
C ASN A 869 -49.28 -10.55 23.23
N ARG A 870 -49.23 -11.62 22.41
CA ARG A 870 -48.57 -12.89 22.78
C ARG A 870 -47.04 -12.76 22.68
N ILE A 871 -46.55 -12.09 21.64
CA ILE A 871 -45.11 -11.83 21.43
C ILE A 871 -44.54 -11.02 22.58
N MET A 872 -45.23 -9.94 22.97
CA MET A 872 -44.76 -9.06 24.04
C MET A 872 -44.66 -9.77 25.40
N ARG A 873 -45.64 -10.62 25.74
CA ARG A 873 -45.61 -11.43 26.98
C ARG A 873 -44.42 -12.38 27.05
N LEU A 874 -44.14 -13.09 25.95
CA LEU A 874 -42.99 -14.01 25.87
C LEU A 874 -41.67 -13.24 25.92
N THR A 875 -41.59 -12.12 25.20
CA THR A 875 -40.41 -11.25 25.19
C THR A 875 -40.05 -10.76 26.59
N ILE A 876 -41.03 -10.26 27.36
CA ILE A 876 -40.82 -9.79 28.74
C ILE A 876 -40.28 -10.92 29.64
N ALA A 877 -40.85 -12.13 29.56
CA ALA A 877 -40.38 -13.27 30.35
C ALA A 877 -38.91 -13.62 30.04
N PHE A 878 -38.53 -13.62 28.76
CA PHE A 878 -37.16 -13.92 28.35
C PHE A 878 -36.16 -12.80 28.69
N THR A 879 -36.59 -11.53 28.70
CA THR A 879 -35.78 -10.42 29.22
C THR A 879 -35.39 -10.66 30.67
N ILE A 880 -36.31 -11.11 31.52
CA ILE A 880 -36.02 -11.41 32.93
C ILE A 880 -35.05 -12.60 33.05
N ILE A 881 -35.30 -13.69 32.32
CA ILE A 881 -34.53 -14.93 32.43
C ILE A 881 -33.09 -14.78 31.89
N TYR A 882 -32.92 -14.20 30.70
CA TYR A 882 -31.63 -14.21 30.02
C TYR A 882 -30.89 -12.89 30.15
N VAL A 883 -31.54 -11.77 29.87
CA VAL A 883 -30.88 -10.44 29.86
C VAL A 883 -30.45 -10.05 31.27
N ILE A 884 -31.31 -10.24 32.27
CA ILE A 884 -31.04 -9.97 33.68
C ILE A 884 -30.46 -11.21 34.39
N GLY A 885 -31.02 -12.39 34.15
CA GLY A 885 -30.66 -13.60 34.88
C GLY A 885 -29.24 -14.12 34.63
N ILE A 886 -28.69 -14.03 33.41
CA ILE A 886 -27.31 -14.49 33.13
C ILE A 886 -26.26 -13.63 33.87
N PRO A 887 -26.26 -12.28 33.77
CA PRO A 887 -25.33 -11.43 34.52
C PRO A 887 -25.48 -11.61 36.04
N LEU A 888 -26.71 -11.76 36.54
CA LEU A 888 -26.98 -11.98 37.95
C LEU A 888 -26.44 -13.34 38.42
N LEU A 889 -26.63 -14.41 37.64
CA LEU A 889 -26.03 -15.72 37.91
C LEU A 889 -24.50 -15.63 37.96
N PHE A 890 -23.89 -14.94 37.00
CA PHE A 890 -22.43 -14.79 36.94
C PHE A 890 -21.93 -13.95 38.12
N ALA A 891 -22.64 -12.87 38.48
CA ALA A 891 -22.31 -12.05 39.64
C ALA A 891 -22.40 -12.85 40.95
N ILE A 892 -23.43 -13.67 41.14
CA ILE A 892 -23.58 -14.55 42.30
C ILE A 892 -22.46 -15.59 42.35
N LEU A 893 -22.16 -16.26 41.23
CA LEU A 893 -21.08 -17.25 41.15
C LEU A 893 -19.71 -16.61 41.42
N LEU A 894 -19.47 -15.41 40.90
CA LEU A 894 -18.25 -14.63 41.11
C LEU A 894 -18.14 -14.11 42.56
N PHE A 895 -19.23 -13.70 43.18
CA PHE A 895 -19.19 -13.20 44.55
C PHE A 895 -19.03 -14.35 45.56
N TYR A 896 -19.78 -15.43 45.38
CA TYR A 896 -19.78 -16.58 46.30
C TYR A 896 -18.45 -17.35 46.28
N ASN A 897 -17.82 -17.52 45.11
CA ASN A 897 -16.60 -18.31 44.99
C ASN A 897 -15.30 -17.50 45.05
N ARG A 898 -15.35 -16.16 45.23
CA ARG A 898 -14.15 -15.28 45.19
C ARG A 898 -13.00 -15.72 46.10
N LYS A 899 -13.31 -16.26 47.29
CA LYS A 899 -12.32 -16.73 48.28
C LYS A 899 -11.92 -18.21 48.11
N ARG A 900 -12.58 -18.96 47.24
CA ARG A 900 -12.40 -20.41 47.06
C ARG A 900 -11.70 -20.80 45.75
N LEU A 901 -11.15 -19.83 45.02
CA LEU A 901 -10.56 -20.02 43.69
C LEU A 901 -9.29 -20.86 43.69
N ASP A 902 -8.61 -20.98 44.83
CA ASP A 902 -7.44 -21.84 44.96
C ASP A 902 -7.83 -23.34 44.97
N ASN A 903 -9.11 -23.68 45.15
CA ASN A 903 -9.58 -25.06 45.09
C ASN A 903 -9.66 -25.54 43.62
N PRO A 904 -8.88 -26.56 43.21
CA PRO A 904 -8.82 -27.02 41.82
C PRO A 904 -10.18 -27.54 41.32
N MET A 905 -11.05 -28.03 42.20
CA MET A 905 -12.37 -28.54 41.84
C MET A 905 -13.34 -27.41 41.46
N ILE A 906 -13.32 -26.31 42.22
CA ILE A 906 -14.10 -25.10 41.90
C ILE A 906 -13.56 -24.46 40.62
N LEU A 907 -12.24 -24.46 40.44
CA LEU A 907 -11.60 -24.00 39.21
C LEU A 907 -11.99 -24.86 38.00
N THR A 908 -12.17 -26.18 38.15
CA THR A 908 -12.68 -27.01 37.04
C THR A 908 -14.14 -26.72 36.70
N MET A 909 -14.95 -26.27 37.67
CA MET A 909 -16.38 -26.00 37.49
C MET A 909 -16.65 -24.60 36.92
N ILE A 910 -16.03 -23.56 37.48
CA ILE A 910 -16.32 -22.15 37.17
C ILE A 910 -15.12 -21.50 36.46
N GLY A 911 -14.10 -22.28 36.10
CA GLY A 911 -12.88 -21.75 35.51
C GLY A 911 -13.07 -21.07 34.18
N SER A 912 -14.11 -21.39 33.41
CA SER A 912 -14.45 -20.61 32.21
C SER A 912 -14.78 -19.15 32.52
N ILE A 913 -15.27 -18.85 33.73
CA ILE A 913 -15.57 -17.49 34.19
C ILE A 913 -14.31 -16.83 34.82
N TYR A 914 -13.45 -17.60 35.49
CA TYR A 914 -12.36 -17.07 36.33
C TYR A 914 -10.91 -17.20 35.81
N ILE A 915 -10.57 -18.29 35.11
CA ILE A 915 -9.17 -18.81 35.00
C ILE A 915 -8.18 -17.75 34.50
N ASP A 916 -8.61 -16.83 33.65
CA ASP A 916 -7.71 -15.92 32.98
C ASP A 916 -7.64 -14.53 33.62
N TYR A 917 -8.46 -14.22 34.62
CA TYR A 917 -8.46 -12.90 35.28
C TYR A 917 -7.47 -12.84 36.43
N ARG A 918 -6.84 -11.67 36.60
CA ARG A 918 -6.06 -11.38 37.81
C ARG A 918 -6.99 -11.39 39.02
N LYS A 919 -6.51 -11.92 40.17
CA LYS A 919 -7.30 -12.04 41.41
C LYS A 919 -7.93 -10.71 41.87
N SER A 920 -7.32 -9.56 41.58
CA SER A 920 -7.85 -8.23 41.90
C SER A 920 -8.98 -7.74 40.96
N VAL A 921 -9.08 -8.28 39.75
CA VAL A 921 -9.96 -7.79 38.67
C VAL A 921 -10.95 -8.86 38.18
N TYR A 922 -11.32 -9.82 39.04
CA TYR A 922 -12.28 -10.88 38.69
C TYR A 922 -13.66 -10.35 38.25
N TRP A 923 -14.03 -9.14 38.69
CA TRP A 923 -15.28 -8.47 38.32
C TRP A 923 -15.31 -8.01 36.86
N TYR A 924 -14.17 -8.03 36.15
CA TYR A 924 -14.10 -7.63 34.75
C TYR A 924 -14.98 -8.48 33.84
N GLU A 925 -15.29 -9.73 34.21
CA GLU A 925 -16.25 -10.54 33.47
C GLU A 925 -17.64 -9.90 33.41
N LEU A 926 -18.06 -9.19 34.46
CA LEU A 926 -19.32 -8.44 34.46
C LEU A 926 -19.25 -7.21 33.55
N VAL A 927 -18.08 -6.57 33.45
CA VAL A 927 -17.83 -5.50 32.46
C VAL A 927 -17.91 -6.08 31.04
N ALA A 928 -17.34 -7.27 30.83
CA ALA A 928 -17.36 -7.97 29.56
C ALA A 928 -18.78 -8.40 29.13
N LEU A 929 -19.66 -8.73 30.08
CA LEU A 929 -21.10 -8.92 29.83
C LEU A 929 -21.82 -7.59 29.62
N GLY A 930 -21.50 -6.56 30.41
CA GLY A 930 -22.08 -5.22 30.29
C GLY A 930 -21.86 -4.61 28.90
N ARG A 931 -20.64 -4.69 28.36
CA ARG A 931 -20.37 -4.24 26.98
C ARG A 931 -21.19 -5.01 25.93
N ARG A 932 -21.45 -6.31 26.14
CA ARG A 932 -22.27 -7.13 25.23
C ARG A 932 -23.73 -6.70 25.30
N PHE A 933 -24.22 -6.42 26.51
CA PHE A 933 -25.54 -5.87 26.73
C PHE A 933 -25.70 -4.51 26.05
N PHE A 934 -24.79 -3.56 26.28
CA PHE A 934 -24.90 -2.24 25.67
C PHE A 934 -24.76 -2.31 24.14
N MET A 935 -23.87 -3.14 23.61
CA MET A 935 -23.79 -3.38 22.17
C MET A 935 -25.11 -3.97 21.62
N ALA A 936 -25.73 -4.92 22.34
CA ALA A 936 -27.02 -5.48 21.96
C ALA A 936 -28.13 -4.42 21.95
N VAL A 937 -28.17 -3.55 22.96
CA VAL A 937 -29.14 -2.43 23.05
C VAL A 937 -28.96 -1.47 21.87
N SER A 938 -27.72 -1.04 21.60
CA SER A 938 -27.42 -0.14 20.48
C SER A 938 -27.83 -0.73 19.15
N LEU A 939 -27.53 -2.00 18.94
CA LEU A 939 -27.86 -2.67 17.70
C LEU A 939 -29.36 -2.93 17.59
N ALA A 940 -30.06 -3.34 18.64
CA ALA A 940 -31.43 -3.83 18.53
C ALA A 940 -32.51 -2.76 18.70
N LEU A 941 -32.33 -1.79 19.61
CA LEU A 941 -33.38 -0.83 19.99
C LEU A 941 -33.23 0.52 19.30
N ILE A 942 -32.01 0.89 18.91
CA ILE A 942 -31.72 2.18 18.30
C ILE A 942 -31.54 1.97 16.80
N ASP A 943 -32.18 2.81 15.98
CA ASP A 943 -31.92 2.81 14.55
C ASP A 943 -30.41 2.98 14.31
N PRO A 944 -29.74 2.06 13.58
CA PRO A 944 -28.31 2.20 13.27
C PRO A 944 -27.96 3.51 12.58
N LYS A 945 -28.93 4.16 11.90
CA LYS A 945 -28.74 5.48 11.27
C LYS A 945 -28.83 6.65 12.25
N SER A 946 -29.33 6.43 13.47
CA SER A 946 -29.43 7.48 14.47
C SER A 946 -28.04 7.90 14.94
N SER A 947 -27.78 9.20 14.97
CA SER A 947 -26.58 9.78 15.61
C SER A 947 -26.41 9.32 17.06
N PHE A 948 -27.51 9.01 17.75
CA PHE A 948 -27.49 8.45 19.09
C PHE A 948 -26.94 7.02 19.12
N SER A 949 -27.27 6.16 18.14
CA SER A 949 -26.72 4.80 18.04
C SER A 949 -25.21 4.84 17.86
N ILE A 950 -24.75 5.74 16.98
CA ILE A 950 -23.34 6.00 16.70
C ILE A 950 -22.58 6.37 17.96
N PHE A 951 -23.11 7.33 18.71
CA PHE A 951 -22.53 7.79 19.96
C PHE A 951 -22.40 6.63 20.98
N VAL A 952 -23.46 5.83 21.16
CA VAL A 952 -23.43 4.74 22.14
C VAL A 952 -22.42 3.65 21.74
N VAL A 953 -22.34 3.27 20.45
CA VAL A 953 -21.36 2.27 19.98
C VAL A 953 -19.92 2.76 20.20
N LEU A 954 -19.61 4.01 19.85
CA LEU A 954 -18.28 4.59 20.07
C LEU A 954 -17.94 4.67 21.56
N LEU A 955 -18.91 5.01 22.42
CA LEU A 955 -18.72 5.04 23.87
C LEU A 955 -18.43 3.63 24.42
N VAL A 956 -19.17 2.61 23.99
CA VAL A 956 -18.97 1.22 24.44
C VAL A 956 -17.59 0.70 24.02
N ILE A 957 -17.20 0.89 22.75
CA ILE A 957 -15.88 0.42 22.27
C ILE A 957 -14.75 1.23 22.91
N GLY A 958 -14.86 2.55 22.95
CA GLY A 958 -13.87 3.44 23.54
C GLY A 958 -13.66 3.18 25.03
N SER A 959 -14.74 3.04 25.81
CA SER A 959 -14.66 2.67 27.23
C SER A 959 -14.06 1.28 27.43
N SER A 960 -14.30 0.33 26.53
CA SER A 960 -13.67 -0.99 26.59
C SER A 960 -12.15 -0.92 26.35
N ILE A 961 -11.68 -0.10 25.40
CA ILE A 961 -10.23 0.09 25.15
C ILE A 961 -9.57 0.73 26.37
N ILE A 962 -10.15 1.80 26.90
CA ILE A 962 -9.64 2.51 28.07
C ILE A 962 -9.57 1.59 29.28
N SER A 963 -10.67 0.88 29.57
CA SER A 963 -10.74 -0.10 30.67
C SER A 963 -9.68 -1.19 30.53
N GLN A 964 -9.43 -1.67 29.30
CA GLN A 964 -8.42 -2.70 29.02
C GLN A 964 -6.97 -2.20 29.24
N ILE A 965 -6.66 -0.97 28.80
CA ILE A 965 -5.34 -0.37 28.97
C ILE A 965 -5.05 -0.12 30.45
N ILE A 966 -6.03 0.39 31.20
CA ILE A 966 -5.89 0.71 32.62
C ILE A 966 -5.78 -0.55 33.47
N PHE A 967 -6.71 -1.49 33.34
CA PHE A 967 -6.81 -2.61 34.28
C PHE A 967 -5.98 -3.83 33.89
N LYS A 968 -5.66 -4.02 32.59
CA LYS A 968 -4.97 -5.21 32.05
C LYS A 968 -5.49 -6.50 32.72
N PRO A 969 -6.80 -6.77 32.60
CA PRO A 969 -7.54 -7.66 33.49
C PRO A 969 -7.04 -9.11 33.45
N TYR A 970 -6.41 -9.54 32.36
CA TYR A 970 -5.96 -10.92 32.21
C TYR A 970 -4.58 -11.15 32.83
N VAL A 971 -4.37 -12.37 33.32
CA VAL A 971 -3.06 -12.86 33.77
C VAL A 971 -2.10 -12.94 32.58
N TYR A 972 -2.57 -13.48 31.46
CA TYR A 972 -1.77 -13.67 30.25
C TYR A 972 -1.67 -12.37 29.44
N ARG A 973 -0.43 -11.97 29.11
CA ARG A 973 -0.17 -10.78 28.27
C ARG A 973 -0.82 -10.89 26.90
N ILE A 974 -0.77 -12.07 26.27
CA ILE A 974 -1.36 -12.28 24.95
C ILE A 974 -2.88 -12.06 24.94
N SER A 975 -3.58 -12.43 26.01
CA SER A 975 -5.00 -12.15 26.15
C SER A 975 -5.26 -10.65 26.28
N ASN A 976 -4.42 -9.92 27.02
CA ASN A 976 -4.56 -8.47 27.12
C ASN A 976 -4.34 -7.77 25.77
N TYR A 977 -3.32 -8.18 25.01
CA TYR A 977 -3.06 -7.64 23.67
C TYR A 977 -4.14 -8.00 22.66
N SER A 978 -4.58 -9.27 22.62
CA SER A 978 -5.65 -9.72 21.72
C SER A 978 -6.94 -8.92 21.95
N GLU A 979 -7.23 -8.55 23.19
CA GLU A 979 -8.38 -7.71 23.53
C GLU A 979 -8.22 -6.26 23.05
N THR A 980 -7.06 -5.65 23.29
CA THR A 980 -6.81 -4.29 22.85
C THR A 980 -6.86 -4.21 21.31
N ILE A 981 -6.18 -5.13 20.63
CA ILE A 981 -6.16 -5.20 19.16
C ILE A 981 -7.57 -5.38 18.62
N GLY A 982 -8.34 -6.34 19.12
CA GLY A 982 -9.66 -6.59 18.56
C GLY A 982 -10.65 -5.45 18.80
N ASN A 983 -10.60 -4.75 19.94
CA ASN A 983 -11.39 -3.53 20.14
C ASN A 983 -10.93 -2.37 19.23
N SER A 984 -9.62 -2.19 19.05
CA SER A 984 -9.09 -1.17 18.14
C SER A 984 -9.56 -1.42 16.71
N VAL A 985 -9.64 -2.67 16.27
CA VAL A 985 -10.14 -2.95 14.92
C VAL A 985 -11.66 -2.87 14.82
N LEU A 986 -12.42 -3.24 15.85
CA LEU A 986 -13.86 -2.96 15.88
C LEU A 986 -14.13 -1.46 15.78
N LEU A 987 -13.35 -0.62 16.48
CA LEU A 987 -13.46 0.83 16.38
C LEU A 987 -13.16 1.32 14.96
N PHE A 988 -12.03 0.87 14.39
CA PHE A 988 -11.61 1.24 13.05
C PHE A 988 -12.65 0.84 12.00
N SER A 989 -13.07 -0.43 12.00
CA SER A 989 -14.10 -0.93 11.08
C SER A 989 -15.41 -0.16 11.22
N TYR A 990 -15.86 0.15 12.44
CA TYR A 990 -17.07 0.95 12.64
C TYR A 990 -16.95 2.38 12.08
N VAL A 991 -15.84 3.06 12.36
CA VAL A 991 -15.59 4.41 11.83
C VAL A 991 -15.52 4.41 10.30
N CYS A 992 -14.82 3.43 9.71
CA CYS A 992 -14.78 3.24 8.26
C CYS A 992 -16.18 3.07 7.66
N ILE A 993 -17.04 2.27 8.29
CA ILE A 993 -18.42 2.06 7.82
C ILE A 993 -19.28 3.33 7.93
N LEU A 994 -19.10 4.16 8.96
CA LEU A 994 -19.83 5.43 9.08
C LEU A 994 -19.40 6.45 8.04
N ILE A 995 -18.09 6.54 7.79
CA ILE A 995 -17.56 7.38 6.71
C ILE A 995 -18.15 6.93 5.38
N LEU A 996 -18.19 5.62 5.13
CA LEU A 996 -18.84 5.02 3.97
C LEU A 996 -20.31 5.39 3.83
N SER A 997 -21.11 5.17 4.88
CA SER A 997 -22.54 5.48 4.85
C SER A 997 -22.78 6.96 4.58
N SER A 998 -21.94 7.85 5.11
CA SER A 998 -21.99 9.30 4.87
C SER A 998 -21.65 9.63 3.41
N LEU A 999 -20.56 9.06 2.89
CA LEU A 999 -20.15 9.26 1.49
C LEU A 999 -21.20 8.73 0.52
N ALA A 1000 -21.77 7.55 0.78
CA ALA A 1000 -22.85 6.98 -0.01
C ALA A 1000 -24.10 7.90 -0.04
N THR A 1001 -24.45 8.53 1.08
CA THR A 1001 -25.58 9.48 1.10
C THR A 1001 -25.33 10.78 0.33
N THR A 1002 -24.07 11.19 0.16
CA THR A 1002 -23.75 12.47 -0.48
C THR A 1002 -23.70 12.41 -2.01
N LYS A 1003 -23.88 11.22 -2.63
CA LYS A 1003 -23.74 10.99 -4.11
C LYS A 1003 -22.44 11.56 -4.72
N LEU A 1004 -21.45 11.93 -3.89
CA LEU A 1004 -20.25 12.67 -4.31
C LEU A 1004 -19.21 11.78 -4.99
N TYR A 1005 -19.37 10.45 -4.96
CA TYR A 1005 -18.39 9.51 -5.48
C TYR A 1005 -19.05 8.38 -6.24
N ASP A 1006 -18.48 8.06 -7.40
CA ASP A 1006 -18.82 6.87 -8.17
C ASP A 1006 -18.73 5.64 -7.26
N SER A 1007 -19.86 4.98 -7.09
CA SER A 1007 -20.09 3.96 -6.05
C SER A 1007 -19.05 2.83 -6.08
N GLN A 1008 -18.46 2.55 -7.24
CA GLN A 1008 -17.54 1.42 -7.43
C GLN A 1008 -16.17 1.61 -6.78
N GLY A 1009 -15.54 2.78 -6.87
CA GLY A 1009 -14.14 2.97 -6.45
C GLY A 1009 -13.92 2.85 -4.93
N ILE A 1010 -14.83 3.45 -4.15
CA ILE A 1010 -14.76 3.39 -2.69
C ILE A 1010 -15.20 2.01 -2.17
N GLU A 1011 -16.16 1.37 -2.83
CA GLU A 1011 -16.61 0.02 -2.50
C GLU A 1011 -15.46 -1.00 -2.68
N ILE A 1012 -14.65 -0.87 -3.74
CA ILE A 1012 -13.46 -1.70 -3.95
C ILE A 1012 -12.43 -1.50 -2.83
N ILE A 1013 -12.04 -0.25 -2.54
CA ILE A 1013 -11.00 0.03 -1.52
C ILE A 1013 -11.40 -0.54 -0.15
N LEU A 1014 -12.65 -0.35 0.26
CA LEU A 1014 -13.12 -0.92 1.53
C LEU A 1014 -13.38 -2.42 1.47
N SER A 1015 -13.80 -2.98 0.33
CA SER A 1015 -13.86 -4.44 0.18
C SER A 1015 -12.49 -5.07 0.44
N VAL A 1016 -11.40 -4.45 -0.03
CA VAL A 1016 -10.03 -4.90 0.22
C VAL A 1016 -9.69 -4.79 1.71
N VAL A 1017 -9.95 -3.64 2.37
CA VAL A 1017 -9.66 -3.47 3.80
C VAL A 1017 -10.40 -4.50 4.66
N VAL A 1018 -11.68 -4.76 4.35
CA VAL A 1018 -12.50 -5.72 5.08
C VAL A 1018 -12.12 -7.17 4.73
N VAL A 1019 -11.73 -7.47 3.49
CA VAL A 1019 -11.16 -8.78 3.09
C VAL A 1019 -9.85 -9.04 3.82
N VAL A 1020 -8.89 -8.12 3.78
CA VAL A 1020 -7.61 -8.24 4.48
C VAL A 1020 -7.84 -8.46 5.96
N TYR A 1021 -8.77 -7.71 6.56
CA TYR A 1021 -9.11 -7.87 7.96
C TYR A 1021 -9.81 -9.21 8.27
N THR A 1022 -10.74 -9.66 7.43
CA THR A 1022 -11.42 -10.96 7.60
C THR A 1022 -10.48 -12.13 7.39
N VAL A 1023 -9.53 -12.02 6.46
CA VAL A 1023 -8.43 -12.98 6.27
C VAL A 1023 -7.55 -12.97 7.51
N LEU A 1024 -7.15 -11.82 8.03
CA LEU A 1024 -6.36 -11.72 9.27
C LEU A 1024 -7.09 -12.32 10.47
N LEU A 1025 -8.39 -12.03 10.62
CA LEU A 1025 -9.23 -12.66 11.64
C LEU A 1025 -9.34 -14.17 11.41
N LEU A 1026 -9.62 -14.62 10.19
CA LEU A 1026 -9.71 -16.05 9.84
C LEU A 1026 -8.38 -16.75 10.14
N LEU A 1027 -7.24 -16.14 9.84
CA LEU A 1027 -5.93 -16.64 10.20
C LEU A 1027 -5.76 -16.71 11.72
N LEU A 1028 -6.21 -15.70 12.48
CA LEU A 1028 -6.24 -15.75 13.94
C LEU A 1028 -7.18 -16.85 14.46
N PHE A 1029 -8.31 -17.10 13.80
CA PHE A 1029 -9.25 -18.17 14.14
C PHE A 1029 -8.72 -19.55 13.76
N LEU A 1030 -8.09 -19.73 12.59
CA LEU A 1030 -7.40 -20.94 12.17
C LEU A 1030 -6.21 -21.22 13.10
N PHE A 1031 -5.48 -20.18 13.49
CA PHE A 1031 -4.45 -20.25 14.52
C PHE A 1031 -5.06 -20.62 15.88
N SER A 1032 -6.26 -20.14 16.19
CA SER A 1032 -7.01 -20.62 17.37
C SER A 1032 -7.46 -22.08 17.19
N LEU A 1033 -7.79 -22.51 15.97
CA LEU A 1033 -8.24 -23.85 15.63
C LEU A 1033 -7.12 -24.88 15.70
N LYS A 1034 -5.88 -24.47 15.43
CA LYS A 1034 -4.67 -25.27 15.70
C LYS A 1034 -4.66 -25.82 17.12
N TYR A 1035 -5.14 -25.04 18.10
CA TYR A 1035 -5.23 -25.48 19.49
C TYR A 1035 -6.34 -26.51 19.75
N PHE A 1036 -7.24 -26.75 18.78
CA PHE A 1036 -8.15 -27.89 18.79
C PHE A 1036 -7.59 -29.14 18.07
N LEU A 1037 -6.41 -29.08 17.43
CA LEU A 1037 -5.80 -30.27 16.83
C LEU A 1037 -5.12 -31.16 17.90
N PRO A 1038 -4.98 -32.48 17.68
CA PRO A 1038 -4.19 -33.35 18.56
C PRO A 1038 -2.75 -32.85 18.67
N LYS A 1039 -2.10 -33.06 19.84
CA LYS A 1039 -0.73 -32.57 20.12
C LYS A 1039 0.28 -32.89 19.01
N LYS A 1040 0.16 -34.05 18.35
CA LYS A 1040 1.01 -34.43 17.20
C LYS A 1040 0.93 -33.41 16.05
N TRP A 1041 -0.28 -32.99 15.68
CA TRP A 1041 -0.51 -32.00 14.64
C TRP A 1041 -0.16 -30.60 15.12
N GLN A 1042 -0.43 -30.27 16.39
CA GLN A 1042 0.01 -29.00 16.99
C GLN A 1042 1.52 -28.83 16.86
N THR A 1043 2.31 -29.84 17.25
CA THR A 1043 3.77 -29.79 17.18
C THR A 1043 4.29 -29.68 15.75
N VAL A 1044 3.62 -30.30 14.77
CA VAL A 1044 3.99 -30.16 13.35
C VAL A 1044 3.75 -28.72 12.87
N ILE A 1045 2.58 -28.16 13.19
CA ILE A 1045 2.24 -26.79 12.80
C ILE A 1045 3.08 -25.77 13.58
N ASP A 1046 3.35 -25.99 14.88
CA ASP A 1046 4.29 -25.21 15.69
C ASP A 1046 5.69 -25.26 15.09
N TYR A 1047 6.17 -26.44 14.66
CA TYR A 1047 7.47 -26.57 14.01
C TYR A 1047 7.55 -25.73 12.73
N HIS A 1048 6.54 -25.79 11.86
CA HIS A 1048 6.51 -24.98 10.64
C HIS A 1048 6.41 -23.47 10.94
N ILE A 1049 5.58 -23.07 11.90
CA ILE A 1049 5.43 -21.66 12.29
C ILE A 1049 6.69 -21.14 12.98
N ILE A 1050 7.30 -21.92 13.88
CA ILE A 1050 8.57 -21.55 14.52
C ILE A 1050 9.65 -21.46 13.47
N LYS A 1051 9.73 -22.40 12.51
CA LYS A 1051 10.68 -22.33 11.39
C LYS A 1051 10.48 -21.06 10.57
N PHE A 1052 9.23 -20.67 10.32
CA PHE A 1052 8.90 -19.41 9.64
C PHE A 1052 9.28 -18.18 10.47
N ILE A 1053 8.95 -18.15 11.77
CA ILE A 1053 9.28 -17.01 12.65
C ILE A 1053 10.78 -16.93 12.93
N THR A 1054 11.48 -18.05 13.10
CA THR A 1054 12.95 -18.06 13.25
C THR A 1054 13.61 -17.67 11.97
N TRP A 1055 13.06 -18.05 10.81
CA TRP A 1055 13.49 -17.49 9.55
C TRP A 1055 13.34 -15.97 9.56
N VAL A 1056 12.14 -15.42 9.82
CA VAL A 1056 11.90 -13.96 9.91
C VAL A 1056 12.77 -13.26 10.97
N ARG A 1057 13.02 -13.90 12.13
CA ARG A 1057 13.82 -13.33 13.22
C ARG A 1057 15.32 -13.41 12.97
N ILE A 1058 15.81 -14.45 12.27
CA ILE A 1058 17.20 -14.49 11.79
C ILE A 1058 17.38 -13.34 10.80
N THR A 1059 16.41 -13.10 9.91
CA THR A 1059 16.41 -11.94 9.02
C THR A 1059 16.44 -10.63 9.82
N SER A 1060 15.59 -10.48 10.85
CA SER A 1060 15.54 -9.26 11.68
C SER A 1060 16.74 -9.06 12.62
N ASN A 1061 17.37 -10.12 13.15
CA ASN A 1061 18.52 -9.99 14.04
C ASN A 1061 19.81 -9.69 13.24
N ASN A 1062 19.93 -10.21 12.02
CA ASN A 1062 21.00 -9.83 11.10
C ASN A 1062 20.88 -8.34 10.72
N LEU A 1063 19.65 -7.81 10.65
CA LEU A 1063 19.39 -6.38 10.46
C LEU A 1063 19.76 -5.50 11.68
N ILE A 1064 19.93 -6.08 12.88
CA ILE A 1064 20.17 -5.31 14.12
C ILE A 1064 21.61 -5.47 14.64
N SER A 1065 22.35 -6.51 14.23
CA SER A 1065 23.77 -6.70 14.61
C SER A 1065 24.71 -5.66 14.02
N ASP A 1066 24.30 -4.97 12.96
CA ASP A 1066 25.22 -4.12 12.17
C ASP A 1066 25.16 -2.63 12.55
N ILE A 1067 24.38 -2.24 13.57
CA ILE A 1067 24.18 -0.81 13.94
C ILE A 1067 24.62 -0.48 15.39
N LYS A 1068 25.34 -1.34 16.12
CA LYS A 1068 25.84 -0.97 17.47
C LYS A 1068 27.28 -1.36 17.75
N ASP A 1069 28.19 -0.63 17.09
CA ASP A 1069 29.43 -0.13 17.70
C ASP A 1069 29.31 1.41 17.78
N ILE A 1070 28.97 1.93 18.98
CA ILE A 1070 29.42 3.19 19.63
C ILE A 1070 28.49 3.51 20.82
N ASN A 1071 29.14 3.64 21.99
CA ASN A 1071 28.71 4.18 23.29
C ASN A 1071 27.89 3.30 24.26
N SER A 1072 28.66 2.78 25.24
CA SER A 1072 28.42 2.73 26.69
C SER A 1072 26.97 2.69 27.17
N ILE A 1073 26.60 1.60 27.84
CA ILE A 1073 25.93 1.60 29.14
C ILE A 1073 26.16 0.21 29.74
N ASP A 1074 26.90 0.19 30.83
CA ASP A 1074 27.04 -0.94 31.74
C ASP A 1074 25.67 -1.46 32.18
N GLY A 1075 25.64 -2.76 32.47
CA GLY A 1075 24.59 -3.33 33.29
C GLY A 1075 24.18 -4.69 32.80
N ASP A 1076 24.91 -5.69 33.28
CA ASP A 1076 24.31 -6.97 33.66
C ASP A 1076 22.89 -6.73 34.19
N ASP A 1077 21.91 -7.44 33.62
CA ASP A 1077 20.86 -8.08 34.40
C ASP A 1077 20.01 -8.95 33.49
N SER A 1078 20.39 -10.22 33.47
CA SER A 1078 19.50 -11.32 33.12
C SER A 1078 18.33 -11.34 34.10
N PHE A 1079 17.14 -10.92 33.65
CA PHE A 1079 15.92 -11.07 34.43
C PHE A 1079 15.35 -12.47 34.29
N GLU A 1080 15.24 -13.14 35.44
CA GLU A 1080 14.70 -14.47 35.65
C GLU A 1080 13.30 -14.66 35.05
N THR A 1081 13.17 -15.76 34.32
CA THR A 1081 11.90 -16.35 33.92
C THR A 1081 11.11 -16.79 35.15
N THR A 1082 10.12 -16.01 35.56
CA THR A 1082 9.08 -16.48 36.48
C THR A 1082 8.08 -17.36 35.71
N LYS A 1083 8.34 -18.67 35.77
CA LYS A 1083 7.52 -19.83 35.42
C LYS A 1083 6.11 -19.53 34.87
N GLU A 1084 5.98 -19.55 33.54
CA GLU A 1084 4.71 -19.75 32.85
C GLU A 1084 4.40 -21.26 32.72
N PRO A 1085 3.24 -21.76 33.17
CA PRO A 1085 2.98 -23.21 33.23
C PRO A 1085 2.55 -23.87 31.89
N ILE A 1086 2.84 -23.30 30.72
CA ILE A 1086 2.43 -23.89 29.43
C ILE A 1086 3.61 -24.28 28.52
N PHE A 1087 4.77 -23.64 28.61
CA PHE A 1087 5.90 -23.98 27.72
C PHE A 1087 6.84 -25.10 28.23
N GLU A 1088 6.68 -25.59 29.47
CA GLU A 1088 7.59 -26.60 30.04
C GLU A 1088 7.26 -28.08 29.73
N ARG A 1089 6.23 -28.41 28.93
CA ARG A 1089 5.92 -29.83 28.61
C ARG A 1089 5.89 -30.20 27.14
N THR A 1090 6.44 -29.37 26.27
CA THR A 1090 6.56 -29.68 24.83
C THR A 1090 7.97 -29.63 24.29
N VAL A 1091 8.94 -29.05 25.00
CA VAL A 1091 10.32 -28.93 24.50
C VAL A 1091 11.28 -29.92 25.19
N SER A 1092 10.85 -30.59 26.27
CA SER A 1092 11.73 -31.42 27.09
C SER A 1092 12.16 -32.78 26.48
N ASN A 1093 11.72 -33.17 25.28
CA ASN A 1093 12.03 -34.51 24.75
C ASN A 1093 12.68 -34.56 23.36
N ASN A 1094 13.04 -33.46 22.69
CA ASN A 1094 13.73 -33.54 21.38
C ASN A 1094 14.84 -32.50 21.13
N LEU A 1095 15.40 -31.88 22.17
CA LEU A 1095 16.50 -30.90 22.03
C LEU A 1095 17.80 -31.28 22.74
N ASN A 1096 17.98 -32.55 23.12
CA ASN A 1096 19.28 -33.08 23.59
C ASN A 1096 20.28 -33.39 22.45
N VAL A 1097 20.11 -32.82 21.25
CA VAL A 1097 21.02 -33.06 20.09
C VAL A 1097 21.66 -31.78 19.52
N LEU A 1098 21.47 -30.61 20.14
CA LEU A 1098 22.25 -29.41 19.83
C LEU A 1098 23.06 -28.95 21.06
N GLY A 1099 23.89 -29.86 21.55
CA GLY A 1099 25.00 -29.57 22.46
C GLY A 1099 26.19 -29.02 21.67
N SER A 1100 26.18 -27.72 21.38
CA SER A 1100 27.36 -27.00 20.89
C SER A 1100 27.21 -25.48 21.06
N PHE A 1101 27.01 -25.00 22.29
CA PHE A 1101 27.31 -23.61 22.69
C PHE A 1101 27.97 -23.48 24.07
N GLU A 1102 28.35 -24.60 24.71
CA GLU A 1102 29.05 -24.58 26.02
C GLU A 1102 30.59 -24.58 25.94
N LEU A 1103 31.20 -24.32 24.77
CA LEU A 1103 32.66 -24.19 24.66
C LEU A 1103 33.19 -22.77 24.35
N LYS A 1104 32.34 -21.73 24.41
CA LYS A 1104 32.80 -20.33 24.34
C LYS A 1104 32.71 -19.54 25.66
N ARG A 1105 32.35 -20.15 26.79
CA ARG A 1105 32.37 -19.46 28.11
C ARG A 1105 33.35 -20.04 29.14
N ARG A 1106 34.16 -21.04 28.79
CA ARG A 1106 35.31 -21.47 29.62
C ARG A 1106 36.67 -20.94 29.20
N ASN A 1107 36.75 -20.19 28.10
CA ASN A 1107 37.99 -19.53 27.66
C ASN A 1107 38.02 -18.00 27.87
N SER A 1108 37.16 -17.44 28.74
CA SER A 1108 37.28 -16.05 29.20
C SER A 1108 37.53 -15.89 30.71
N GLN A 1109 37.92 -16.97 31.41
CA GLN A 1109 38.47 -16.90 32.77
C GLN A 1109 39.86 -17.56 32.91
N ILE A 1110 40.54 -17.84 31.80
CA ILE A 1110 41.96 -18.26 31.80
C ILE A 1110 42.78 -17.36 30.87
N ASN A 1111 42.48 -16.06 30.89
CA ASN A 1111 43.48 -15.04 30.56
C ASN A 1111 43.33 -13.82 31.49
N SER A 1112 43.34 -14.11 32.79
CA SER A 1112 44.17 -13.39 33.74
C SER A 1112 45.22 -14.40 34.20
N ASN A 1113 46.36 -14.42 33.51
CA ASN A 1113 47.69 -14.72 34.07
C ASN A 1113 48.70 -15.00 32.95
N CYS A 1114 49.10 -13.93 32.26
CA CYS A 1114 50.52 -13.60 32.21
C CYS A 1114 50.71 -12.39 33.15
N ASN A 1115 50.99 -12.67 34.42
CA ASN A 1115 51.69 -11.75 35.30
C ASN A 1115 52.47 -12.57 36.35
N ASN A 1116 53.76 -12.72 36.04
CA ASN A 1116 54.92 -12.79 36.92
C ASN A 1116 54.88 -13.65 38.19
N ASN A 1117 55.69 -14.71 38.15
CA ASN A 1117 56.87 -14.90 38.99
C ASN A 1117 56.93 -14.00 40.25
N ASN A 1118 56.69 -14.61 41.41
CA ASN A 1118 57.72 -14.67 42.45
C ASN A 1118 57.33 -15.72 43.49
N ASN A 1119 58.01 -16.86 43.41
CA ASN A 1119 58.41 -17.59 44.61
C ASN A 1119 59.30 -16.66 45.44
N ASN A 1120 58.89 -16.32 46.66
CA ASN A 1120 59.63 -16.67 47.87
C ASN A 1120 59.16 -15.86 49.09
N ASN A 1121 58.86 -16.63 50.13
CA ASN A 1121 59.20 -16.42 51.53
C ASN A 1121 58.67 -15.20 52.32
N ASN A 1122 58.13 -15.60 53.47
CA ASN A 1122 58.25 -14.99 54.79
C ASN A 1122 57.34 -13.80 55.14
N ASN A 1123 56.44 -14.12 56.07
CA ASN A 1123 56.35 -13.54 57.40
C ASN A 1123 56.54 -12.03 57.58
N ASN A 1124 55.52 -11.49 58.25
CA ASN A 1124 55.58 -10.48 59.30
C ASN A 1124 55.77 -9.01 58.91
N ASN A 1125 54.80 -8.26 59.44
CA ASN A 1125 54.97 -7.02 60.18
C ASN A 1125 55.21 -5.72 59.40
N ASN A 1126 54.18 -4.88 59.57
CA ASN A 1126 54.27 -3.55 60.15
C ASN A 1126 55.14 -2.49 59.49
N ASN A 1127 54.41 -1.39 59.24
CA ASN A 1127 54.75 -0.04 59.63
C ASN A 1127 55.69 0.77 58.74
N ASN A 1128 55.18 1.98 58.51
CA ASN A 1128 55.85 3.25 58.67
C ASN A 1128 56.54 3.86 57.45
N ASN A 1129 56.01 5.05 57.16
CA ASN A 1129 56.73 6.32 57.18
C ASN A 1129 57.36 6.81 55.87
N ASN A 1130 56.75 7.90 55.42
CA ASN A 1130 57.34 9.23 55.41
C ASN A 1130 58.23 9.63 54.23
N ASN A 1131 57.84 10.80 53.71
CA ASN A 1131 58.67 12.00 53.60
C ASN A 1131 59.62 12.10 52.41
N ASN A 1132 59.30 13.12 51.58
CA ASN A 1132 59.88 14.46 51.68
C ASN A 1132 60.65 14.95 50.44
N ASN A 1133 60.39 16.24 50.18
CA ASN A 1133 61.36 17.29 49.83
C ASN A 1133 61.89 17.30 48.38
N ASN A 1134 62.12 18.44 47.72
CA ASN A 1134 61.96 19.86 48.03
C ASN A 1134 62.44 20.69 46.80
N ASN A 1135 62.11 21.98 46.82
CA ASN A 1135 62.91 23.13 46.36
C ASN A 1135 62.74 23.73 44.94
N ASN A 1136 62.07 24.90 44.96
CA ASN A 1136 62.60 26.25 44.69
C ASN A 1136 62.57 26.89 43.27
N ASN A 1137 61.89 28.04 43.27
CA ASN A 1137 62.23 29.35 42.67
C ASN A 1137 61.68 29.77 41.28
N ASN A 1138 60.65 30.64 41.37
CA ASN A 1138 60.62 32.05 40.90
C ASN A 1138 60.68 32.40 39.38
N ILE A 1139 59.53 32.87 38.85
CA ILE A 1139 59.25 34.24 38.30
C ILE A 1139 58.20 34.23 37.15
N ASN A 1140 57.04 34.83 37.46
CA ASN A 1140 56.10 35.68 36.71
C ASN A 1140 55.62 35.43 35.25
N ASN A 1141 54.28 35.45 35.17
CA ASN A 1141 53.38 36.20 34.26
C ASN A 1141 52.89 35.58 32.93
N ASN A 1142 51.60 35.19 33.00
CA ASN A 1142 50.46 35.66 32.20
C ASN A 1142 50.14 35.08 30.79
N ILE A 1143 48.99 34.39 30.80
CA ILE A 1143 47.83 34.45 29.88
C ILE A 1143 47.65 33.30 28.87
N ILE A 1144 46.44 32.74 29.00
CA ILE A 1144 45.78 31.65 28.28
C ILE A 1144 45.60 31.97 26.79
N SER A 1145 46.18 31.15 25.91
CA SER A 1145 45.65 30.82 24.57
C SER A 1145 46.54 29.80 23.84
N ALA A 1146 45.90 28.99 23.00
CA ALA A 1146 46.35 27.82 22.26
C ALA A 1146 47.76 27.83 21.64
N LYS A 1147 48.47 26.68 21.70
CA LYS A 1147 49.41 26.21 20.68
C LYS A 1147 49.75 24.71 20.79
N GLN A 1148 50.07 24.19 19.61
CA GLN A 1148 50.31 22.83 19.10
C GLN A 1148 51.84 22.62 18.91
N LEU A 1149 52.41 21.40 18.96
CA LEU A 1149 53.83 21.14 18.54
C LEU A 1149 54.29 19.66 18.39
N ASP A 1150 54.77 19.33 17.17
CA ASP A 1150 56.10 18.88 16.64
C ASP A 1150 57.20 18.04 17.41
N CYS A 1151 57.82 17.00 16.76
CA CYS A 1151 59.17 16.35 16.74
C CYS A 1151 59.38 14.85 17.20
N ASN A 1152 59.81 13.82 16.43
CA ASN A 1152 61.00 13.45 15.60
C ASN A 1152 62.32 12.92 16.30
N ASN A 1153 62.80 11.73 15.83
CA ASN A 1153 64.20 11.26 15.55
C ASN A 1153 65.16 10.53 16.57
N ASN A 1154 65.59 9.32 16.14
CA ASN A 1154 66.95 8.72 15.99
C ASN A 1154 67.97 8.42 17.14
N ASN A 1155 68.49 7.17 17.05
CA ASN A 1155 69.88 6.67 17.25
C ASN A 1155 70.49 6.37 18.65
N ASN A 1156 70.88 5.09 18.79
CA ASN A 1156 72.17 4.54 19.28
C ASN A 1156 72.78 4.90 20.65
N ASN A 1157 73.12 3.81 21.36
CA ASN A 1157 74.34 3.59 22.15
C ASN A 1157 74.51 4.19 23.56
N TYR A 1158 74.80 3.26 24.48
CA TYR A 1158 75.71 3.34 25.64
C TYR A 1158 75.36 4.20 26.88
N ASN A 1159 75.38 3.51 28.02
CA ASN A 1159 75.95 3.87 29.32
C ASN A 1159 76.19 5.36 29.65
N GLY A 1160 75.64 5.79 30.79
CA GLY A 1160 76.28 6.77 31.66
C GLY A 1160 75.48 8.06 31.90
N GLU A 1161 75.12 8.26 33.17
CA GLU A 1161 74.99 9.53 33.90
C GLU A 1161 74.26 10.75 33.29
N LYS A 1162 73.29 11.23 34.10
CA LYS A 1162 73.02 12.65 34.44
C LYS A 1162 72.36 13.58 33.39
N ILE A 1163 71.24 14.12 33.87
CA ILE A 1163 70.67 15.47 33.68
C ILE A 1163 69.67 15.65 32.51
N THR A 1164 68.44 15.94 32.95
CA THR A 1164 67.29 16.68 32.36
C THR A 1164 67.64 17.88 31.46
N PRO A 1165 66.70 18.59 30.78
CA PRO A 1165 65.29 18.32 30.40
C PRO A 1165 64.94 18.70 28.92
N GLY A 1166 63.70 18.42 28.47
CA GLY A 1166 63.00 19.25 27.46
C GLY A 1166 62.28 18.52 26.31
N ASP A 1167 60.94 18.45 26.42
CA ASP A 1167 59.84 18.56 25.44
C ASP A 1167 59.87 17.93 24.02
N GLY A 1168 58.81 17.16 23.68
CA GLY A 1168 58.18 17.08 22.33
C GLY A 1168 58.06 15.71 21.62
N GLN A 1169 56.81 15.28 21.36
CA GLN A 1169 56.22 14.40 20.31
C GLN A 1169 56.33 12.85 20.17
N ASP A 1170 55.17 12.30 19.75
CA ASP A 1170 54.76 11.05 19.09
C ASP A 1170 55.12 9.66 19.65
N CYS A 1171 54.09 8.95 20.14
CA CYS A 1171 54.09 7.54 20.50
C CYS A 1171 53.29 6.69 19.50
N LEU A 1172 53.99 6.10 18.53
CA LEU A 1172 53.74 4.72 18.10
C LEU A 1172 54.54 3.83 19.05
N ILE A 1173 53.86 2.95 19.80
CA ILE A 1173 54.53 1.87 20.53
C ILE A 1173 53.90 0.54 20.11
N SER A 1174 54.52 -0.04 19.10
CA SER A 1174 54.74 -1.48 19.00
C SER A 1174 55.62 -1.93 20.17
N LEU A 1175 55.14 -2.90 20.95
CA LEU A 1175 56.00 -3.68 21.87
C LEU A 1175 56.38 -4.99 21.17
N SER A 1176 57.50 -4.92 20.45
CA SER A 1176 58.43 -6.04 20.35
C SER A 1176 59.07 -6.26 21.72
N ILE A 1177 59.05 -7.50 22.20
CA ILE A 1177 60.06 -8.01 23.13
C ILE A 1177 60.84 -9.08 22.39
N ASP A 1178 62.15 -8.84 22.41
CA ASP A 1178 63.21 -9.52 21.71
C ASP A 1178 63.40 -10.98 22.09
N ASN A 1179 63.81 -11.72 21.06
CA ASN A 1179 64.73 -12.84 21.18
C ASN A 1179 66.07 -12.36 21.78
N SER A 1180 66.54 -13.04 22.82
CA SER A 1180 67.97 -13.09 23.11
C SER A 1180 68.39 -14.49 23.58
N GLY A 1181 69.41 -15.02 22.90
CA GLY A 1181 70.38 -15.97 23.46
C GLY A 1181 69.97 -17.45 23.45
N THR A 1182 70.29 -18.23 22.42
CA THR A 1182 71.59 -18.91 22.15
C THR A 1182 71.95 -20.11 23.05
N ASN A 1183 72.26 -21.20 22.36
CA ASN A 1183 73.35 -22.17 22.60
C ASN A 1183 73.07 -23.50 23.33
N PHE A 1184 73.11 -24.57 22.50
CA PHE A 1184 74.04 -25.71 22.57
C PHE A 1184 74.20 -26.45 23.92
N ASN A 1185 73.89 -27.75 23.95
CA ASN A 1185 74.86 -28.83 23.67
C ASN A 1185 74.39 -30.23 24.14
N HIS A 1186 74.58 -31.19 23.23
CA HIS A 1186 75.05 -32.57 23.40
C HIS A 1186 75.53 -33.03 24.80
N ASN A 1187 75.07 -34.22 25.27
CA ASN A 1187 75.83 -35.50 25.32
C ASN A 1187 75.37 -36.50 26.42
N ASN A 1188 75.47 -37.78 26.06
CA ASN A 1188 75.89 -38.97 26.84
C ASN A 1188 74.96 -39.73 27.81
N ASP A 1189 74.72 -40.99 27.41
CA ASP A 1189 75.08 -42.27 28.07
C ASP A 1189 74.55 -42.75 29.45
N ASN A 1190 74.07 -44.00 29.38
CA ASN A 1190 74.25 -45.15 30.30
C ASN A 1190 73.32 -45.41 31.52
N ASN A 1191 72.73 -46.63 31.46
CA ASN A 1191 72.58 -47.70 32.47
C ASN A 1191 71.63 -47.62 33.69
N ASN A 1192 70.76 -48.65 33.74
CA ASN A 1192 70.35 -49.54 34.85
C ASN A 1192 69.56 -49.07 36.09
N ASN A 1193 68.49 -49.84 36.33
CA ASN A 1193 67.90 -50.34 37.59
C ASN A 1193 67.09 -49.44 38.55
N ASP A 1194 65.96 -50.03 38.95
CA ASP A 1194 65.22 -49.98 40.22
C ASP A 1194 64.56 -48.67 40.72
N ASP A 1195 63.35 -48.87 41.24
CA ASP A 1195 62.52 -48.02 42.12
C ASP A 1195 61.77 -46.78 41.56
N ASN A 1196 60.46 -46.83 41.80
CA ASN A 1196 59.48 -45.75 42.03
C ASN A 1196 58.97 -44.87 40.87
N ASN A 1197 57.63 -44.92 40.78
CA ASN A 1197 56.67 -43.92 40.26
C ASN A 1197 56.54 -43.73 38.74
N ASP A 1198 55.69 -44.59 38.17
CA ASP A 1198 54.53 -44.28 37.32
C ASP A 1198 54.46 -42.87 36.69
N ASN A 1199 55.13 -42.74 35.54
CA ASN A 1199 54.79 -41.78 34.49
C ASN A 1199 54.24 -42.54 33.28
N ASN A 1200 53.05 -42.14 32.84
CA ASN A 1200 52.33 -42.70 31.70
C ASN A 1200 52.18 -41.59 30.65
N ILE A 1201 53.09 -41.56 29.67
CA ILE A 1201 52.87 -40.99 28.33
C ILE A 1201 53.45 -41.98 27.31
N ASN A 1202 52.55 -42.50 26.48
CA ASN A 1202 52.70 -43.18 25.19
C ASN A 1202 51.57 -42.56 24.35
N ASN A 1203 51.64 -42.25 23.06
CA ASN A 1203 52.53 -42.58 21.95
C ASN A 1203 52.25 -41.55 20.84
N ASN A 1204 53.24 -41.34 19.97
CA ASN A 1204 53.16 -41.14 18.50
C ASN A 1204 52.29 -39.98 17.95
N GLU A 1205 52.57 -39.32 16.85
CA GLU A 1205 53.60 -39.25 15.81
C GLU A 1205 53.07 -38.14 14.86
N GLU A 1206 53.96 -37.51 14.08
CA GLU A 1206 53.64 -36.81 12.82
C GLU A 1206 52.75 -35.53 12.88
N PHE A 1207 52.91 -34.49 12.06
CA PHE A 1207 53.92 -33.94 11.16
C PHE A 1207 53.36 -32.56 10.73
N ASN A 1208 54.23 -31.63 10.29
CA ASN A 1208 53.96 -30.39 9.53
C ASN A 1208 53.22 -29.22 10.22
N LYS A 1209 53.82 -28.04 10.40
CA LYS A 1209 54.29 -27.03 9.40
C LYS A 1209 53.17 -26.53 8.47
N ASN A 1210 52.60 -25.37 8.78
CA ASN A 1210 52.91 -24.09 8.12
C ASN A 1210 51.97 -22.98 8.63
N ASN A 1211 52.59 -21.83 8.90
CA ASN A 1211 52.12 -20.44 8.88
C ASN A 1211 50.73 -20.09 9.40
#